data_AF-A0A841IQV2-F1
#
_entry.id   AF-A0A841IQV2-F1
#
_cell.length_a   1.000
_cell.length_b   1.000
_cell.length_c   1.000
_cell.angle_alpha   90.00
_cell.angle_beta   90.00
_cell.angle_gamma   90.00
#
_symmetry.space_group_name_H-M   'P 1'
#
loop_
_entity.id
_entity.type
_entity.pdbx_description
1 polymer ?
#
loop_
_entity_poly.entity_id
_entity_poly.type
_entity_poly.pdbx_seq_one_letter_code
_entity_poly.pdbx_strand_id
1 'polypeptide(L)'
;MEEQAMLARDLVLRVCAGATEFDPHWIRVDGKVTTPFLVPRDRNLVRAIVDAGRAMGVDRLLVCRTRPEFSYAPVTEVPLDTDTLIDLIRGWGPTPTDFLVCVEDFSAAVLVTAQDLTVAAGPADFVRALVGADIPQVRTHFGNRARIEGDPELARAARLYRCADTPARGGPGPDAHELLSRRADALRRSRAAPALRALRGAWGWLMVGVLLTAPLALPALDGAVVPALVTAFLLLFQLALLARSRTVSFAGLLRTAALGALLLWPAALAESALVGLLGADPYGVVPYTYVAVTVEELVKLLPLLLFALLAFRRARRTAAVDLLLLAAASGAGFQLAEHIATAVSVGASPLGGDLFLPGGTVVGDPSGGVAAVFSGHAVTTGLVGAALGLAVVGRGTWLWLLPPLAFTLAFLEHLNLNALLAGAALHPVSGAVLTLLGGGTLTPFLLVVLLVCAVATDHRLIATAAESVPPLPGQPPLARLRRRARGRSVALRVRIPSDIAPLFRRAALAWADLPVVLTTTLSAIVHEFTVCLVAARRGPGALCDTWRFLRLRRANAMGEARSAGRPWRRHPSQEELTRTARDLAVRLGLAATGGVTGAMAAMTGLRMLAAVVTVPAPPAPAAEPAYAYLAADRVQSWLSSLGTADLVWAALAAAAVLTLLVAGNGVPRAHPRMREFLRSPAANTGAVLGMLAPGQVGYALLGVLGLTLPRRVDTLLVR
;
A
#
# COMPACT_ATOMS: atom_id res chain seq x y z
N MET A 1 -0.65 49.25 16.38
CA MET A 1 -1.16 48.55 17.58
C MET A 1 -2.47 47.80 17.27
N GLU A 2 -3.41 48.39 16.52
CA GLU A 2 -4.63 47.71 16.05
C GLU A 2 -4.37 46.52 15.09
N GLU A 3 -3.37 46.59 14.20
CA GLU A 3 -3.00 45.46 13.32
C GLU A 3 -2.52 44.20 14.08
N GLN A 4 -1.80 44.35 15.19
CA GLN A 4 -1.35 43.21 16.01
C GLN A 4 -2.49 42.60 16.85
N ALA A 5 -3.45 43.41 17.29
CA ALA A 5 -4.65 42.92 17.97
C ALA A 5 -5.60 42.16 17.01
N MET A 6 -5.66 42.55 15.73
CA MET A 6 -6.38 41.81 14.68
C MET A 6 -5.78 40.42 14.42
N LEU A 7 -4.44 40.27 14.47
CA LEU A 7 -3.76 38.99 14.27
C LEU A 7 -4.03 37.97 15.38
N ALA A 8 -4.22 38.41 16.64
CA ALA A 8 -4.45 37.53 17.78
C ALA A 8 -5.84 36.91 17.80
N ARG A 9 -6.87 37.73 17.54
CA ARG A 9 -8.24 37.28 17.38
C ARG A 9 -8.37 36.34 16.18
N ASP A 10 -7.71 36.65 15.07
CA ASP A 10 -7.68 35.80 13.87
C ASP A 10 -7.00 34.44 14.13
N LEU A 11 -5.95 34.40 14.95
CA LEU A 11 -5.28 33.15 15.33
C LEU A 11 -6.16 32.21 16.15
N VAL A 12 -6.79 32.72 17.22
CA VAL A 12 -7.69 31.91 18.08
C VAL A 12 -8.93 31.48 17.28
N LEU A 13 -9.52 32.37 16.47
CA LEU A 13 -10.70 32.04 15.65
C LEU A 13 -10.41 31.03 14.53
N ARG A 14 -9.17 30.94 14.05
CA ARG A 14 -8.78 29.97 13.01
C ARG A 14 -8.50 28.57 13.54
N VAL A 15 -8.16 28.45 14.82
CA VAL A 15 -7.67 27.19 15.42
C VAL A 15 -8.65 26.62 16.44
N CYS A 16 -9.36 27.46 17.18
CA CYS A 16 -10.22 27.06 18.30
C CYS A 16 -11.70 27.29 18.00
N ALA A 17 -12.55 26.35 18.44
CA ALA A 17 -14.02 26.53 18.49
C ALA A 17 -14.47 27.16 19.80
N GLY A 18 -13.66 27.06 20.86
CA GLY A 18 -13.91 27.65 22.18
C GLY A 18 -12.64 27.70 23.02
N ALA A 19 -12.74 28.15 24.27
CA ALA A 19 -11.57 28.32 25.15
C ALA A 19 -10.81 27.00 25.44
N THR A 20 -11.51 25.87 25.39
CA THR A 20 -11.00 24.52 25.73
C THR A 20 -11.11 23.52 24.57
N GLU A 21 -11.50 23.96 23.37
CA GLU A 21 -11.75 23.09 22.23
C GLU A 21 -11.18 23.62 20.91
N PHE A 22 -10.53 22.73 20.16
CA PHE A 22 -10.10 23.00 18.78
C PHE A 22 -11.27 23.00 17.81
N ASP A 23 -11.17 23.81 16.75
CA ASP A 23 -12.14 23.80 15.66
C ASP A 23 -12.12 22.45 14.91
N PRO A 24 -13.25 21.71 14.86
CA PRO A 24 -13.35 20.47 14.09
C PRO A 24 -13.00 20.62 12.60
N HIS A 25 -13.20 21.79 12.01
CA HIS A 25 -12.76 22.07 10.64
C HIS A 25 -11.23 22.12 10.57
N TRP A 26 -10.57 22.90 11.44
CA TRP A 26 -9.10 23.00 11.49
C TRP A 26 -8.43 21.64 11.76
N ILE A 27 -8.99 20.79 12.63
CA ILE A 27 -8.48 19.43 12.86
C ILE A 27 -8.55 18.58 11.59
N ARG A 28 -9.65 18.68 10.83
CA ARG A 28 -9.86 17.90 9.61
C ARG A 28 -8.94 18.36 8.47
N VAL A 29 -8.59 19.64 8.43
CA VAL A 29 -7.60 20.18 7.47
C VAL A 29 -6.26 19.46 7.68
N ASP A 30 -5.76 18.85 6.61
CA ASP A 30 -4.55 18.01 6.57
C ASP A 30 -4.60 16.72 7.41
N GLY A 31 -5.74 16.40 8.03
CA GLY A 31 -5.92 15.19 8.84
C GLY A 31 -5.00 15.16 10.06
N LYS A 32 -5.04 16.22 10.87
CA LYS A 32 -4.24 16.32 12.09
C LYS A 32 -4.59 15.19 13.05
N VAL A 33 -3.56 14.63 13.66
CA VAL A 33 -3.71 13.67 14.76
C VAL A 33 -4.04 14.49 15.99
N THR A 34 -5.13 14.17 16.69
CA THR A 34 -5.56 14.91 17.88
C THR A 34 -5.58 14.00 19.08
N THR A 35 -5.12 14.45 20.23
CA THR A 35 -5.11 13.62 21.44
C THR A 35 -5.31 14.49 22.68
N PRO A 36 -6.44 14.34 23.39
CA PRO A 36 -6.59 14.85 24.73
C PRO A 36 -5.85 13.94 25.72
N PHE A 37 -5.25 14.55 26.73
CA PHE A 37 -4.57 13.86 27.83
C PHE A 37 -4.61 14.73 29.09
N LEU A 38 -4.36 14.10 30.23
CA LEU A 38 -4.40 14.73 31.53
C LEU A 38 -2.98 14.80 32.08
N VAL A 39 -2.51 16.01 32.37
CA VAL A 39 -1.15 16.28 32.83
C VAL A 39 -1.14 17.52 33.72
N PRO A 40 -0.40 17.49 34.85
CA PRO A 40 -0.22 18.68 35.68
C PRO A 40 0.45 19.82 34.91
N ARG A 41 0.06 21.06 35.23
CA ARG A 41 0.66 22.28 34.66
C ARG A 41 2.00 22.62 35.29
N ASP A 42 3.00 21.80 35.01
CA ASP A 42 4.34 21.95 35.56
C ASP A 42 5.38 22.31 34.48
N ARG A 43 6.64 22.43 34.91
CA ARG A 43 7.78 22.65 33.99
C ARG A 43 7.93 21.52 32.96
N ASN A 44 7.46 20.30 33.27
CA ASN A 44 7.57 19.17 32.35
C ASN A 44 6.59 19.30 31.18
N LEU A 45 5.37 19.78 31.43
CA LEU A 45 4.42 20.11 30.35
C LEU A 45 5.01 21.17 29.41
N VAL A 46 5.53 22.27 29.97
CA VAL A 46 6.15 23.33 29.16
C VAL A 46 7.35 22.79 28.36
N ARG A 47 8.21 21.99 29.00
CA ARG A 47 9.34 21.34 28.32
C ARG A 47 8.86 20.45 27.17
N ALA A 48 7.80 19.66 27.37
CA ALA A 48 7.23 18.81 26.33
C ALA A 48 6.66 19.61 25.16
N ILE A 49 6.03 20.77 25.41
CA ILE A 49 5.56 21.71 24.38
C ILE A 49 6.74 22.23 23.54
N VAL A 50 7.83 22.64 24.20
CA VAL A 50 9.04 23.10 23.51
C VAL A 50 9.68 21.96 22.70
N ASP A 51 9.75 20.75 23.26
CA ASP A 51 10.27 19.57 22.55
C ASP A 51 9.40 19.17 21.35
N ALA A 52 8.09 19.37 21.42
CA ALA A 52 7.18 19.20 20.30
C ALA A 52 7.45 20.23 19.18
N GLY A 53 7.70 21.49 19.54
CA GLY A 53 8.19 22.51 18.60
C GLY A 53 9.51 22.10 17.95
N ARG A 54 10.49 21.62 18.73
CA ARG A 54 11.76 21.08 18.21
C ARG A 54 11.54 19.89 17.28
N ALA A 55 10.57 19.01 17.57
CA ALA A 55 10.24 17.88 16.70
C ALA A 55 9.68 18.32 15.32
N MET A 56 9.02 19.47 15.28
CA MET A 56 8.55 20.11 14.04
C MET A 56 9.65 20.85 13.28
N GLY A 57 10.78 21.14 13.94
CA GLY A 57 11.93 21.80 13.31
C GLY A 57 11.72 23.29 13.08
N VAL A 58 10.82 23.89 13.87
CA VAL A 58 10.59 25.34 13.89
C VAL A 58 11.54 25.99 14.89
N ASP A 59 11.67 27.31 14.85
CA ASP A 59 12.55 28.05 15.75
C ASP A 59 11.76 28.80 16.84
N ARG A 60 10.46 29.02 16.60
CA ARG A 60 9.59 29.84 17.43
C ARG A 60 8.17 29.27 17.50
N LEU A 61 7.43 29.68 18.52
CA LEU A 61 6.05 29.30 18.80
C LEU A 61 5.20 30.55 19.01
N LEU A 62 3.95 30.48 18.59
CA LEU A 62 2.95 31.52 18.84
C LEU A 62 2.15 31.16 20.08
N VAL A 63 2.03 32.09 21.03
CA VAL A 63 1.41 31.86 22.33
C VAL A 63 0.36 32.93 22.62
N CYS A 64 -0.83 32.52 23.05
CA CYS A 64 -1.89 33.44 23.45
C CYS A 64 -2.85 32.83 24.48
N ARG A 65 -3.61 33.68 25.19
CA ARG A 65 -4.69 33.27 26.11
C ARG A 65 -5.99 33.04 25.31
N THR A 66 -6.78 32.02 25.67
CA THR A 66 -7.92 31.59 24.85
C THR A 66 -9.29 32.01 25.36
N ARG A 67 -9.39 32.55 26.59
CA ARG A 67 -10.69 33.00 27.13
C ARG A 67 -11.20 34.28 26.46
N PRO A 68 -12.53 34.46 26.36
CA PRO A 68 -13.13 35.64 25.74
C PRO A 68 -12.64 36.98 26.33
N GLU A 69 -12.39 37.03 27.65
CA GLU A 69 -11.88 38.23 28.33
C GLU A 69 -10.47 38.65 27.84
N PHE A 70 -9.72 37.75 27.22
CA PHE A 70 -8.39 38.02 26.66
C PHE A 70 -8.39 38.13 25.13
N SER A 71 -9.56 38.26 24.50
CA SER A 71 -9.71 38.31 23.03
C SER A 71 -8.93 39.45 22.35
N TYR A 72 -8.50 40.47 23.07
CA TYR A 72 -7.67 41.58 22.59
C TYR A 72 -6.20 41.48 23.02
N ALA A 73 -5.79 40.43 23.74
CA ALA A 73 -4.40 40.23 24.13
C ALA A 73 -3.55 39.85 22.90
N PRO A 74 -2.34 40.41 22.73
CA PRO A 74 -1.51 40.11 21.58
C PRO A 74 -1.00 38.67 21.60
N VAL A 75 -0.85 38.07 20.41
CA VAL A 75 -0.10 36.82 20.23
C VAL A 75 1.36 37.13 20.46
N THR A 76 1.98 36.39 21.38
CA THR A 76 3.41 36.50 21.67
C THR A 76 4.17 35.43 20.92
N GLU A 77 5.18 35.84 20.16
CA GLU A 77 6.12 34.93 19.53
C GLU A 77 7.25 34.63 20.53
N VAL A 78 7.45 33.35 20.84
CA VAL A 78 8.40 32.88 21.86
C VAL A 78 9.42 31.97 21.19
N PRO A 79 10.74 32.12 21.45
CA PRO A 79 11.74 31.16 21.01
C PRO A 79 11.47 29.77 21.62
N LEU A 80 12.06 28.71 21.04
CA LEU A 80 11.99 27.34 21.60
C LEU A 80 12.82 27.14 22.88
N ASP A 81 12.47 27.90 23.90
CA ASP A 81 13.08 27.91 25.23
C ASP A 81 12.01 27.72 26.32
N THR A 82 12.31 26.84 27.28
CA THR A 82 11.37 26.47 28.34
C THR A 82 11.18 27.57 29.36
N ASP A 83 12.26 28.29 29.70
CA ASP A 83 12.23 29.34 30.71
C ASP A 83 11.47 30.57 30.19
N THR A 84 11.74 30.97 28.95
CA THR A 84 11.02 32.07 28.30
C THR A 84 9.51 31.84 28.23
N LEU A 85 9.08 30.61 27.94
CA LEU A 85 7.65 30.27 27.95
C LEU A 85 7.05 30.28 29.36
N ILE A 86 7.80 29.83 30.37
CA ILE A 86 7.36 29.90 31.78
C ILE A 86 7.24 31.35 32.23
N ASP A 87 8.21 32.19 31.89
CA ASP A 87 8.23 33.60 32.28
C ASP A 87 7.07 34.36 31.64
N LEU A 88 6.76 34.07 30.37
CA LEU A 88 5.56 34.61 29.72
C LEU A 88 4.27 34.21 30.46
N ILE A 89 4.11 32.91 30.78
CA ILE A 89 2.91 32.40 31.46
C ILE A 89 2.79 33.01 32.86
N ARG A 90 3.89 33.10 33.62
CA ARG A 90 3.94 33.74 34.94
C ARG A 90 3.63 35.23 34.87
N GLY A 91 4.05 35.90 33.79
CA GLY A 91 3.75 37.30 33.53
C GLY A 91 2.26 37.62 33.37
N TRP A 92 1.40 36.61 33.13
CA TRP A 92 -0.05 36.82 33.04
C TRP A 92 -0.76 36.92 34.40
N GLY A 93 -0.07 36.67 35.51
CA GLY A 93 -0.59 36.77 36.86
C GLY A 93 -0.65 35.43 37.62
N PRO A 94 -1.07 35.46 38.89
CA PRO A 94 -1.05 34.29 39.76
C PRO A 94 -2.20 33.31 39.49
N THR A 95 -3.24 33.72 38.75
CA THR A 95 -4.41 32.89 38.45
C THR A 95 -4.16 32.02 37.21
N PRO A 96 -4.30 30.68 37.30
CA PRO A 96 -4.19 29.80 36.14
C PRO A 96 -5.22 30.18 35.07
N THR A 97 -4.74 30.40 33.85
CA THR A 97 -5.57 30.72 32.68
C THR A 97 -5.38 29.70 31.56
N ASP A 98 -6.36 29.61 30.65
CA ASP A 98 -6.30 28.78 29.46
C ASP A 98 -5.41 29.43 28.40
N PHE A 99 -4.55 28.65 27.75
CA PHE A 99 -3.67 29.18 26.72
C PHE A 99 -3.44 28.21 25.57
N LEU A 100 -3.16 28.79 24.41
CA LEU A 100 -2.89 28.12 23.15
C LEU A 100 -1.42 28.35 22.79
N VAL A 101 -0.74 27.27 22.43
CA VAL A 101 0.59 27.31 21.80
C VAL A 101 0.47 26.73 20.40
N CYS A 102 0.89 27.48 19.38
CA CYS A 102 0.73 27.10 17.98
C CYS A 102 2.04 27.24 17.20
N VAL A 103 2.20 26.40 16.18
CA VAL A 103 3.25 26.57 15.16
C VAL A 103 2.84 27.69 14.20
N GLU A 104 3.80 28.47 13.71
CA GLU A 104 3.60 29.66 12.87
C GLU A 104 2.67 29.45 11.66
N ASP A 105 2.72 28.28 11.02
CA ASP A 105 1.90 27.94 9.83
C ASP A 105 0.56 27.27 10.19
N PHE A 106 0.20 27.22 11.47
CA PHE A 106 -1.00 26.56 12.01
C PHE A 106 -1.08 25.06 11.71
N SER A 107 0.05 24.40 11.40
CA SER A 107 0.09 22.94 11.17
C SER A 107 -0.09 22.13 12.44
N ALA A 108 0.23 22.69 13.61
CA ALA A 108 0.11 22.05 14.90
C ALA A 108 -0.17 23.05 16.03
N ALA A 109 -0.86 22.59 17.08
CA ALA A 109 -1.15 23.37 18.27
C ALA A 109 -1.33 22.51 19.53
N VAL A 110 -1.11 23.11 20.70
CA VAL A 110 -1.43 22.58 22.02
C VAL A 110 -2.34 23.56 22.74
N LEU A 111 -3.47 23.07 23.22
CA LEU A 111 -4.39 23.81 24.06
C LEU A 111 -4.26 23.31 25.50
N VAL A 112 -3.89 24.19 26.42
CA VAL A 112 -3.70 23.89 27.83
C VAL A 112 -4.77 24.63 28.62
N THR A 113 -5.60 23.89 29.35
CA THR A 113 -6.67 24.52 30.14
C THR A 113 -6.18 24.95 31.54
N ALA A 114 -7.02 25.67 32.28
CA ALA A 114 -6.86 26.05 33.67
C ALA A 114 -6.70 24.82 34.58
N GLN A 115 -7.29 23.70 34.17
CA GLN A 115 -7.23 22.41 34.83
C GLN A 115 -6.12 21.54 34.22
N ASP A 116 -6.11 20.23 34.54
CA ASP A 116 -5.12 19.28 34.02
C ASP A 116 -5.40 18.82 32.57
N LEU A 117 -6.47 19.28 31.94
CA LEU A 117 -6.81 18.93 30.56
C LEU A 117 -5.88 19.64 29.57
N THR A 118 -5.20 18.84 28.75
CA THR A 118 -4.41 19.33 27.61
C THR A 118 -4.85 18.61 26.34
N VAL A 119 -4.96 19.34 25.23
CA VAL A 119 -5.27 18.77 23.91
C VAL A 119 -4.15 19.13 22.95
N ALA A 120 -3.53 18.12 22.35
CA ALA A 120 -2.55 18.29 21.30
C ALA A 120 -3.15 17.94 19.94
N ALA A 121 -2.89 18.76 18.91
CA ALA A 121 -3.32 18.50 17.54
C ALA A 121 -2.20 18.84 16.55
N GLY A 122 -1.89 17.93 15.63
CA GLY A 122 -0.88 18.18 14.60
C GLY A 122 -0.37 16.91 13.94
N PRO A 123 0.79 16.95 13.27
CA PRO A 123 1.42 15.75 12.74
C PRO A 123 1.79 14.77 13.86
N ALA A 124 1.83 13.47 13.54
CA ALA A 124 2.06 12.42 14.54
C ALA A 124 3.34 12.61 15.38
N ASP A 125 4.43 13.16 14.81
CA ASP A 125 5.65 13.37 15.59
C ASP A 125 5.54 14.52 16.61
N PHE A 126 4.72 15.54 16.32
CA PHE A 126 4.42 16.61 17.27
C PHE A 126 3.63 16.05 18.46
N VAL A 127 2.57 15.29 18.18
CA VAL A 127 1.75 14.67 19.22
C VAL A 127 2.56 13.65 20.04
N ARG A 128 3.41 12.83 19.40
CA ARG A 128 4.26 11.86 20.11
C ARG A 128 5.27 12.50 21.06
N ALA A 129 5.74 13.71 20.76
CA ALA A 129 6.64 14.43 21.66
C ALA A 129 5.93 14.85 22.97
N LEU A 130 4.60 15.01 22.93
CA LEU A 130 3.77 15.40 24.08
C LEU A 130 3.26 14.20 24.87
N VAL A 131 2.72 13.19 24.17
CA VAL A 131 1.97 12.09 24.81
C VAL A 131 2.71 10.75 24.79
N GLY A 132 3.86 10.68 24.14
CA GLY A 132 4.61 9.44 23.93
C GLY A 132 4.23 8.69 22.65
N ALA A 133 4.87 7.53 22.43
CA ALA A 133 4.83 6.82 21.15
C ALA A 133 3.47 6.16 20.82
N ASP A 134 2.72 5.71 21.83
CA ASP A 134 1.45 4.98 21.69
C ASP A 134 0.24 5.92 21.87
N ILE A 135 0.00 6.76 20.87
CA ILE A 135 -1.13 7.70 20.81
C ILE A 135 -2.48 6.98 21.04
N PRO A 136 -2.79 5.84 20.39
CA PRO A 136 -4.05 5.13 20.62
C PRO A 136 -4.25 4.73 22.08
N GLN A 137 -3.19 4.24 22.76
CA GLN A 137 -3.28 3.85 24.16
C GLN A 137 -3.59 5.05 25.07
N VAL A 138 -2.95 6.20 24.85
CA VAL A 138 -3.22 7.44 25.61
C VAL A 138 -4.69 7.84 25.46
N ARG A 139 -5.21 7.81 24.23
CA ARG A 139 -6.63 8.13 23.97
C ARG A 139 -7.59 7.17 24.66
N THR A 140 -7.31 5.86 24.63
CA THR A 140 -8.11 4.88 25.38
C THR A 140 -8.05 5.13 26.88
N HIS A 141 -6.88 5.43 27.43
CA HIS A 141 -6.73 5.76 28.84
C HIS A 141 -7.52 7.01 29.23
N PHE A 142 -7.43 8.07 28.42
CA PHE A 142 -8.22 9.30 28.60
C PHE A 142 -9.72 9.03 28.57
N GLY A 143 -10.20 8.28 27.55
CA GLY A 143 -11.63 7.93 27.44
C GLY A 143 -12.14 7.07 28.60
N ASN A 144 -11.31 6.19 29.16
CA ASN A 144 -11.63 5.42 30.35
C ASN A 144 -11.67 6.29 31.61
N ARG A 145 -10.69 7.18 31.80
CA ARG A 145 -10.66 8.13 32.93
C ARG A 145 -11.87 9.06 32.93
N ALA A 146 -12.18 9.67 31.79
CA ALA A 146 -13.35 10.52 31.61
C ALA A 146 -14.66 9.80 31.97
N ARG A 147 -14.75 8.48 31.74
CA ARG A 147 -15.91 7.66 32.11
C ARG A 147 -15.96 7.35 33.61
N ILE A 148 -14.80 7.07 34.21
CA ILE A 148 -14.69 6.70 35.63
C ILE A 148 -14.93 7.92 36.53
N GLU A 149 -14.33 9.07 36.20
CA GLU A 149 -14.39 10.29 37.00
C GLU A 149 -15.74 11.01 36.87
N GLY A 150 -16.46 10.81 35.77
CA GLY A 150 -17.79 11.40 35.57
C GLY A 150 -17.79 12.92 35.34
N ASP A 151 -16.62 13.53 35.17
CA ASP A 151 -16.48 14.96 34.88
C ASP A 151 -17.13 15.31 33.52
N PRO A 152 -18.08 16.27 33.48
CA PRO A 152 -18.75 16.67 32.25
C PRO A 152 -17.81 17.25 31.18
N GLU A 153 -16.74 17.95 31.57
CA GLU A 153 -15.76 18.51 30.64
C GLU A 153 -14.91 17.40 30.02
N LEU A 154 -14.41 16.45 30.82
CA LEU A 154 -13.66 15.30 30.32
C LEU A 154 -14.52 14.40 29.44
N ALA A 155 -15.77 14.17 29.83
CA ALA A 155 -16.72 13.39 29.04
C ALA A 155 -17.05 14.09 27.69
N ARG A 156 -17.16 15.43 27.70
CA ARG A 156 -17.33 16.22 26.47
C ARG A 156 -16.11 16.12 25.57
N ALA A 157 -14.90 16.32 26.10
CA ALA A 157 -13.65 16.18 25.35
C ALA A 157 -13.48 14.75 24.79
N ALA A 158 -13.80 13.71 25.57
CA ALA A 158 -13.71 12.33 25.15
C ALA A 158 -14.67 12.00 23.99
N ARG A 159 -15.86 12.62 23.96
CA ARG A 159 -16.80 12.51 22.83
C ARG A 159 -16.33 13.30 21.61
N LEU A 160 -15.93 14.57 21.81
CA LEU A 160 -15.49 15.47 20.74
C LEU A 160 -14.29 14.88 19.98
N TYR A 161 -13.29 14.41 20.73
CA TYR A 161 -12.06 13.84 20.19
C TYR A 161 -12.10 12.32 20.07
N ARG A 162 -13.29 11.68 20.15
CA ARG A 162 -13.49 10.25 19.85
C ARG A 162 -12.51 9.32 20.57
N CYS A 163 -12.34 9.54 21.87
CA CYS A 163 -11.46 8.75 22.73
C CYS A 163 -12.17 7.54 23.37
N ALA A 164 -13.51 7.57 23.39
CA ALA A 164 -14.33 6.42 23.73
C ALA A 164 -14.96 5.88 22.44
N ASP A 165 -14.73 4.59 22.14
CA ASP A 165 -15.57 3.88 21.19
C ASP A 165 -16.97 3.80 21.83
N THR A 166 -17.90 4.65 21.41
CA THR A 166 -19.32 4.39 21.69
C THR A 166 -19.63 3.10 20.94
N PRO A 167 -20.05 2.00 21.60
CA PRO A 167 -20.49 0.82 20.88
C PRO A 167 -21.68 1.24 20.04
N ALA A 168 -21.46 1.45 18.75
CA ALA A 168 -22.53 1.78 17.83
C ALA A 168 -23.44 0.55 17.75
N ARG A 169 -24.53 0.54 18.53
CA ARG A 169 -25.70 -0.29 18.22
C ARG A 169 -26.04 0.03 16.75
N GLY A 170 -25.87 -0.95 15.86
CA GLY A 170 -26.10 -0.78 14.41
C GLY A 170 -24.87 -0.49 13.55
N GLY A 171 -23.64 -0.77 14.01
CA GLY A 171 -22.46 -0.73 13.13
C GLY A 171 -22.58 -1.65 11.90
N PRO A 172 -21.89 -1.33 10.79
CA PRO A 172 -22.04 -2.10 9.54
C PRO A 172 -21.67 -3.59 9.71
N GLY A 173 -22.54 -4.48 9.21
CA GLY A 173 -22.36 -5.93 9.22
C GLY A 173 -21.18 -6.43 8.35
N PRO A 174 -20.78 -7.71 8.50
CA PRO A 174 -19.69 -8.31 7.72
C PRO A 174 -20.07 -8.46 6.24
N ASP A 175 -19.07 -8.36 5.35
CA ASP A 175 -19.23 -8.69 3.92
C ASP A 175 -18.89 -10.17 3.62
N ALA A 176 -19.10 -10.61 2.37
CA ALA A 176 -18.83 -11.99 1.95
C ALA A 176 -17.37 -12.39 2.19
N HIS A 177 -16.43 -11.48 1.89
CA HIS A 177 -15.02 -11.69 2.17
C HIS A 177 -14.73 -11.93 3.66
N GLU A 178 -15.35 -11.17 4.56
CA GLU A 178 -15.16 -11.32 6.01
C GLU A 178 -15.84 -12.57 6.58
N LEU A 179 -16.96 -13.00 6.01
CA LEU A 179 -17.58 -14.28 6.35
C LEU A 179 -16.66 -15.45 5.94
N LEU A 180 -16.10 -15.39 4.73
CA LEU A 180 -15.16 -16.39 4.23
C LEU A 180 -13.84 -16.38 5.02
N SER A 181 -13.32 -15.20 5.38
CA SER A 181 -12.09 -15.10 6.19
C SER A 181 -12.28 -15.74 7.56
N ARG A 182 -13.43 -15.51 8.21
CA ARG A 182 -13.80 -16.13 9.49
C ARG A 182 -13.91 -17.65 9.38
N ARG A 183 -14.57 -18.16 8.33
CA ARG A 183 -14.66 -19.61 8.07
C ARG A 183 -13.27 -20.21 7.85
N ALA A 184 -12.43 -19.55 7.06
CA ALA A 184 -11.05 -19.99 6.84
C ALA A 184 -10.22 -19.97 8.14
N ASP A 185 -10.43 -18.98 9.00
CA ASP A 185 -9.76 -18.90 10.31
C ASP A 185 -10.27 -19.95 11.32
N ALA A 186 -11.55 -20.33 11.25
CA ALA A 186 -12.09 -21.45 12.00
C ALA A 186 -11.47 -22.78 11.54
N LEU A 187 -11.43 -23.04 10.22
CA LEU A 187 -10.80 -24.23 9.65
C LEU A 187 -9.32 -24.34 10.02
N ARG A 188 -8.58 -23.21 10.03
CA ARG A 188 -7.16 -23.17 10.41
C ARG A 188 -6.90 -23.44 11.89
N ARG A 189 -7.90 -23.27 12.75
CA ARG A 189 -7.85 -23.59 14.19
C ARG A 189 -8.42 -24.97 14.53
N SER A 190 -9.02 -25.65 13.55
CA SER A 190 -9.57 -27.00 13.73
C SER A 190 -8.47 -28.06 13.92
N ARG A 191 -8.87 -29.23 14.44
CA ARG A 191 -8.00 -30.42 14.55
C ARG A 191 -7.49 -30.92 13.19
N ALA A 192 -8.21 -30.62 12.09
CA ALA A 192 -7.83 -31.00 10.74
C ALA A 192 -6.75 -30.08 10.12
N ALA A 193 -6.44 -28.94 10.75
CA ALA A 193 -5.53 -27.95 10.18
C ALA A 193 -4.12 -28.48 9.83
N PRO A 194 -3.46 -29.34 10.63
CA PRO A 194 -2.19 -29.95 10.25
C PRO A 194 -2.30 -30.83 9.01
N ALA A 195 -3.33 -31.68 8.92
CA ALA A 195 -3.57 -32.56 7.77
C ALA A 195 -3.84 -31.75 6.49
N LEU A 196 -4.70 -30.72 6.56
CA LEU A 196 -4.96 -29.83 5.43
C LEU A 196 -3.71 -29.09 4.95
N ARG A 197 -2.81 -28.72 5.87
CA ARG A 197 -1.51 -28.12 5.51
C ARG A 197 -0.60 -29.12 4.83
N ALA A 198 -0.53 -30.36 5.32
CA ALA A 198 0.23 -31.44 4.72
C ALA A 198 -0.26 -31.75 3.30
N LEU A 199 -1.58 -31.97 3.15
CA LEU A 199 -2.23 -32.23 1.87
C LEU A 199 -1.95 -31.11 0.87
N ARG A 200 -2.10 -29.84 1.27
CA ARG A 200 -1.77 -28.71 0.42
C ARG A 200 -0.29 -28.69 0.02
N GLY A 201 0.62 -29.04 0.93
CA GLY A 201 2.05 -29.11 0.66
C GLY A 201 2.39 -30.21 -0.34
N ALA A 202 1.92 -31.43 -0.08
CA ALA A 202 2.09 -32.59 -0.95
C ALA A 202 1.46 -32.36 -2.33
N TRP A 203 0.24 -31.85 -2.38
CA TRP A 203 -0.45 -31.49 -3.62
C TRP A 203 0.31 -30.42 -4.41
N GLY A 204 0.84 -29.39 -3.72
CA GLY A 204 1.66 -28.37 -4.36
C GLY A 204 2.91 -28.96 -5.03
N TRP A 205 3.64 -29.82 -4.33
CA TRP A 205 4.82 -30.50 -4.92
C TRP A 205 4.47 -31.48 -6.03
N LEU A 206 3.34 -32.18 -5.92
CA LEU A 206 2.83 -33.01 -7.00
C LEU A 206 2.60 -32.18 -8.27
N MET A 207 1.97 -31.00 -8.15
CA MET A 207 1.77 -30.11 -9.30
C MET A 207 3.08 -29.54 -9.85
N VAL A 208 4.08 -29.27 -9.00
CA VAL A 208 5.43 -28.94 -9.49
C VAL A 208 6.02 -30.11 -10.27
N GLY A 209 5.92 -31.34 -9.74
CA GLY A 209 6.35 -32.55 -10.44
C GLY A 209 5.68 -32.68 -11.81
N VAL A 210 4.36 -32.53 -11.86
CA VAL A 210 3.58 -32.53 -13.11
C VAL A 210 4.11 -31.50 -14.11
N LEU A 211 4.36 -30.25 -13.70
CA LEU A 211 4.91 -29.23 -14.60
C LEU A 211 6.31 -29.56 -15.13
N LEU A 212 7.14 -30.23 -14.32
CA LEU A 212 8.50 -30.60 -14.72
C LEU A 212 8.52 -31.84 -15.63
N THR A 213 7.56 -32.75 -15.48
CA THR A 213 7.51 -33.99 -16.27
C THR A 213 6.61 -33.90 -17.50
N ALA A 214 5.61 -33.03 -17.51
CA ALA A 214 4.69 -32.90 -18.63
C ALA A 214 5.38 -32.61 -19.99
N PRO A 215 6.45 -31.78 -20.06
CA PRO A 215 7.21 -31.58 -21.30
C PRO A 215 7.86 -32.86 -21.86
N LEU A 216 8.17 -33.85 -21.00
CA LEU A 216 8.73 -35.13 -21.45
C LEU A 216 7.70 -35.98 -22.19
N ALA A 217 6.43 -35.84 -21.84
CA ALA A 217 5.33 -36.53 -22.49
C ALA A 217 4.75 -35.72 -23.66
N LEU A 218 4.74 -34.39 -23.54
CA LEU A 218 4.22 -33.47 -24.53
C LEU A 218 5.24 -32.35 -24.79
N PRO A 219 6.19 -32.56 -25.73
CA PRO A 219 7.30 -31.62 -26.00
C PRO A 219 6.85 -30.19 -26.36
N ALA A 220 5.64 -30.00 -26.87
CA ALA A 220 5.08 -28.68 -27.14
C ALA A 220 4.92 -27.80 -25.87
N LEU A 221 4.93 -28.40 -24.68
CA LEU A 221 4.94 -27.67 -23.41
C LEU A 221 6.34 -27.20 -23.00
N ASP A 222 7.39 -27.76 -23.60
CA ASP A 222 8.77 -27.37 -23.33
C ASP A 222 9.01 -25.93 -23.78
N GLY A 223 9.71 -25.16 -22.96
CA GLY A 223 9.95 -23.75 -23.24
C GLY A 223 8.71 -22.85 -23.24
N ALA A 224 7.49 -23.35 -23.06
CA ALA A 224 6.25 -22.55 -23.06
C ALA A 224 5.75 -22.20 -21.66
N VAL A 225 5.47 -23.22 -20.83
CA VAL A 225 4.70 -23.06 -19.58
C VAL A 225 5.53 -22.45 -18.45
N VAL A 226 6.70 -23.03 -18.16
CA VAL A 226 7.57 -22.57 -17.05
C VAL A 226 8.07 -21.14 -17.29
N PRO A 227 8.57 -20.78 -18.49
CA PRO A 227 8.97 -19.40 -18.78
C PRO A 227 7.86 -18.37 -18.60
N ALA A 228 6.66 -18.63 -19.11
CA ALA A 228 5.53 -17.72 -18.96
C ALA A 228 5.16 -17.53 -17.48
N LEU A 229 5.17 -18.60 -16.68
CA LEU A 229 4.96 -18.53 -15.23
C LEU A 229 6.03 -17.69 -14.51
N VAL A 230 7.30 -17.88 -14.87
CA VAL A 230 8.43 -17.12 -14.28
C VAL A 230 8.30 -15.64 -14.62
N THR A 231 7.99 -15.30 -15.88
CA THR A 231 7.77 -13.92 -16.33
C THR A 231 6.65 -13.24 -15.55
N ALA A 232 5.47 -13.88 -15.47
CA ALA A 232 4.34 -13.35 -14.70
C ALA A 232 4.68 -13.19 -13.21
N PHE A 233 5.36 -14.16 -12.61
CA PHE A 233 5.80 -14.09 -11.22
C PHE A 233 6.79 -12.95 -10.99
N LEU A 234 7.82 -12.83 -11.84
CA LEU A 234 8.87 -11.84 -11.71
C LEU A 234 8.30 -10.42 -11.82
N LEU A 235 7.44 -10.14 -12.80
CA LEU A 235 6.77 -8.85 -12.95
C LEU A 235 5.97 -8.51 -11.68
N LEU A 236 5.12 -9.43 -11.20
CA LEU A 236 4.31 -9.19 -10.01
C LEU A 236 5.16 -9.03 -8.76
N PHE A 237 6.27 -9.75 -8.67
CA PHE A 237 7.23 -9.61 -7.58
C PHE A 237 7.90 -8.23 -7.59
N GLN A 238 8.36 -7.75 -8.76
CA GLN A 238 8.95 -6.41 -8.90
C GLN A 238 7.97 -5.31 -8.46
N LEU A 239 6.73 -5.34 -8.96
CA LEU A 239 5.70 -4.38 -8.57
C LEU A 239 5.37 -4.48 -7.06
N ALA A 240 5.22 -5.70 -6.53
CA ALA A 240 4.89 -5.91 -5.12
C ALA A 240 6.04 -5.54 -4.17
N LEU A 241 7.28 -5.57 -4.64
CA LEU A 241 8.47 -5.13 -3.91
C LEU A 241 8.48 -3.61 -3.77
N LEU A 242 8.17 -2.89 -4.84
CA LEU A 242 8.10 -1.42 -4.90
C LEU A 242 6.85 -0.86 -4.19
N ALA A 243 5.72 -1.57 -4.22
CA ALA A 243 4.46 -1.19 -3.59
C ALA A 243 4.47 -1.33 -2.06
N ARG A 244 5.31 -0.54 -1.37
CA ARG A 244 5.55 -0.66 0.08
C ARG A 244 4.33 -0.41 0.95
N SER A 245 3.38 0.40 0.49
CA SER A 245 2.11 0.68 1.18
C SER A 245 1.04 -0.42 1.03
N ARG A 246 1.30 -1.49 0.25
CA ARG A 246 0.28 -2.49 -0.10
C ARG A 246 -0.39 -3.12 1.11
N THR A 247 -1.71 -3.31 1.00
CA THR A 247 -2.54 -4.04 1.97
C THR A 247 -2.96 -5.41 1.44
N VAL A 248 -2.84 -5.67 0.14
CA VAL A 248 -3.07 -7.00 -0.44
C VAL A 248 -1.86 -7.93 -0.21
N SER A 249 -2.14 -9.22 -0.02
CA SER A 249 -1.08 -10.24 0.06
C SER A 249 -0.60 -10.63 -1.32
N PHE A 250 0.65 -11.09 -1.45
CA PHE A 250 1.18 -11.63 -2.70
C PHE A 250 0.38 -12.84 -3.20
N ALA A 251 -0.05 -13.73 -2.30
CA ALA A 251 -1.04 -14.78 -2.60
C ALA A 251 -2.36 -14.27 -3.17
N GLY A 252 -2.74 -13.03 -2.84
CA GLY A 252 -3.92 -12.38 -3.40
C GLY A 252 -3.68 -12.02 -4.86
N LEU A 253 -2.50 -11.47 -5.17
CA LEU A 253 -2.08 -11.16 -6.54
C LEU A 253 -2.04 -12.41 -7.42
N LEU A 254 -1.43 -13.50 -6.96
CA LEU A 254 -1.37 -14.74 -7.76
C LEU A 254 -2.76 -15.37 -8.00
N ARG A 255 -3.69 -15.24 -7.04
CA ARG A 255 -5.09 -15.64 -7.27
C ARG A 255 -5.78 -14.72 -8.28
N THR A 256 -5.51 -13.42 -8.23
CA THR A 256 -6.02 -12.48 -9.24
C THR A 256 -5.42 -12.77 -10.62
N ALA A 257 -4.17 -13.19 -10.70
CA ALA A 257 -3.57 -13.67 -11.94
C ALA A 257 -4.21 -14.98 -12.43
N ALA A 258 -4.53 -15.92 -11.55
CA ALA A 258 -5.31 -17.10 -11.94
C ALA A 258 -6.70 -16.71 -12.49
N LEU A 259 -7.37 -15.73 -11.88
CA LEU A 259 -8.63 -15.21 -12.42
C LEU A 259 -8.42 -14.54 -13.78
N GLY A 260 -7.38 -13.72 -13.95
CA GLY A 260 -7.02 -13.10 -15.23
C GLY A 260 -6.77 -14.14 -16.34
N ALA A 261 -6.06 -15.22 -16.03
CA ALA A 261 -5.82 -16.31 -16.97
C ALA A 261 -7.12 -17.00 -17.40
N LEU A 262 -8.05 -17.22 -16.46
CA LEU A 262 -9.36 -17.81 -16.74
C LEU A 262 -10.26 -16.88 -17.57
N LEU A 263 -10.00 -15.57 -17.59
CA LEU A 263 -10.77 -14.60 -18.37
C LEU A 263 -10.49 -14.62 -19.87
N LEU A 264 -9.45 -15.33 -20.32
CA LEU A 264 -9.19 -15.56 -21.74
C LEU A 264 -10.41 -16.19 -22.43
N TRP A 265 -11.05 -17.19 -21.82
CA TRP A 265 -12.19 -17.89 -22.43
C TRP A 265 -13.46 -17.02 -22.53
N PRO A 266 -13.92 -16.34 -21.45
CA PRO A 266 -15.01 -15.38 -21.57
C PRO A 266 -14.73 -14.25 -22.57
N ALA A 267 -13.48 -13.77 -22.69
CA ALA A 267 -13.10 -12.77 -23.68
C ALA A 267 -13.28 -13.32 -25.10
N ALA A 268 -12.71 -14.49 -25.40
CA ALA A 268 -12.84 -15.15 -26.69
C ALA A 268 -14.31 -15.42 -27.09
N LEU A 269 -15.15 -15.84 -26.13
CA LEU A 269 -16.59 -16.04 -26.36
C LEU A 269 -17.31 -14.72 -26.67
N ALA A 270 -16.99 -13.65 -25.93
CA ALA A 270 -17.58 -12.34 -26.17
C ALA A 270 -17.15 -11.76 -27.52
N GLU A 271 -15.88 -11.92 -27.90
CA GLU A 271 -15.36 -11.55 -29.22
C GLU A 271 -16.06 -12.32 -30.32
N SER A 272 -16.12 -13.65 -30.24
CA SER A 272 -16.82 -14.50 -31.21
C SER A 272 -18.29 -14.09 -31.39
N ALA A 273 -18.99 -13.85 -30.29
CA ALA A 273 -20.38 -13.40 -30.33
C ALA A 273 -20.55 -12.03 -31.00
N LEU A 274 -19.65 -11.08 -30.72
CA LEU A 274 -19.67 -9.75 -31.34
C LEU A 274 -19.31 -9.80 -32.82
N VAL A 275 -18.30 -10.60 -33.20
CA VAL A 275 -17.91 -10.81 -34.59
C VAL A 275 -19.05 -11.45 -35.38
N GLY A 276 -19.70 -12.47 -34.81
CA GLY A 276 -20.88 -13.11 -35.40
C GLY A 276 -22.05 -12.14 -35.57
N LEU A 277 -22.31 -11.28 -34.58
CA LEU A 277 -23.33 -10.23 -34.66
C LEU A 277 -23.02 -9.21 -35.77
N LEU A 278 -21.75 -8.86 -35.96
CA LEU A 278 -21.30 -7.93 -36.98
C LEU A 278 -21.24 -8.56 -38.38
N GLY A 279 -21.38 -9.89 -38.50
CA GLY A 279 -21.20 -10.61 -39.76
C GLY A 279 -19.77 -10.46 -40.33
N ALA A 280 -18.80 -10.17 -39.47
CA ALA A 280 -17.43 -9.90 -39.87
C ALA A 280 -16.60 -11.21 -39.96
N ASP A 281 -15.57 -11.21 -40.79
CA ASP A 281 -14.56 -12.27 -40.80
C ASP A 281 -13.71 -12.19 -39.52
N PRO A 282 -13.69 -13.24 -38.66
CA PRO A 282 -12.91 -13.25 -37.42
C PRO A 282 -11.41 -12.98 -37.62
N TYR A 283 -10.88 -13.24 -38.81
CA TYR A 283 -9.47 -12.99 -39.16
C TYR A 283 -9.25 -11.63 -39.84
N GLY A 284 -10.31 -10.85 -40.03
CA GLY A 284 -10.25 -9.51 -40.61
C GLY A 284 -9.74 -8.45 -39.63
N VAL A 285 -9.27 -7.33 -40.19
CA VAL A 285 -8.67 -6.21 -39.42
C VAL A 285 -9.62 -5.70 -38.34
N VAL A 286 -10.92 -5.54 -38.63
CA VAL A 286 -11.88 -4.94 -37.68
C VAL A 286 -12.07 -5.80 -36.42
N PRO A 287 -12.39 -7.11 -36.52
CA PRO A 287 -12.40 -8.01 -35.37
C PRO A 287 -11.09 -8.03 -34.59
N TYR A 288 -9.97 -8.11 -35.31
CA TYR A 288 -8.65 -8.25 -34.73
C TYR A 288 -8.16 -7.00 -33.98
N THR A 289 -8.67 -5.83 -34.35
CA THR A 289 -8.30 -4.54 -33.74
C THR A 289 -9.39 -4.02 -32.81
N TYR A 290 -10.52 -3.56 -33.34
CA TYR A 290 -11.53 -2.85 -32.56
C TYR A 290 -12.34 -3.76 -31.64
N VAL A 291 -12.72 -4.97 -32.09
CA VAL A 291 -13.50 -5.89 -31.24
C VAL A 291 -12.60 -6.48 -30.16
N ALA A 292 -11.50 -7.12 -30.56
CA ALA A 292 -10.52 -7.73 -29.65
C ALA A 292 -10.05 -6.76 -28.57
N VAL A 293 -9.40 -5.65 -28.96
CA VAL A 293 -8.80 -4.72 -28.00
C VAL A 293 -9.84 -4.15 -27.05
N THR A 294 -11.04 -3.83 -27.53
CA THR A 294 -12.11 -3.33 -26.66
C THR A 294 -12.57 -4.37 -25.66
N VAL A 295 -12.85 -5.60 -26.11
CA VAL A 295 -13.33 -6.68 -25.23
C VAL A 295 -12.26 -7.02 -24.21
N GLU A 296 -11.03 -7.24 -24.64
CA GLU A 296 -9.97 -7.67 -23.74
C GLU A 296 -9.63 -6.62 -22.68
N GLU A 297 -9.47 -5.35 -23.06
CA GLU A 297 -9.14 -4.28 -22.10
C GLU A 297 -10.26 -4.09 -21.07
N LEU A 298 -11.52 -4.30 -21.44
CA LEU A 298 -12.65 -4.28 -20.50
C LEU A 298 -12.68 -5.53 -19.60
N VAL A 299 -12.50 -6.72 -20.19
CA VAL A 299 -12.54 -7.99 -19.45
C VAL A 299 -11.40 -8.07 -18.43
N LYS A 300 -10.20 -7.59 -18.76
CA LYS A 300 -9.05 -7.52 -17.83
C LYS A 300 -9.35 -6.72 -16.55
N LEU A 301 -10.30 -5.78 -16.59
CA LEU A 301 -10.71 -5.00 -15.41
C LEU A 301 -11.80 -5.69 -14.56
N LEU A 302 -12.38 -6.80 -15.03
CA LEU A 302 -13.45 -7.51 -14.33
C LEU A 302 -13.06 -7.99 -12.92
N PRO A 303 -11.83 -8.50 -12.65
CA PRO A 303 -11.46 -8.89 -11.29
C PRO A 303 -11.46 -7.73 -10.30
N LEU A 304 -11.15 -6.50 -10.75
CA LEU A 304 -11.25 -5.30 -9.93
C LEU A 304 -12.70 -4.95 -9.62
N LEU A 305 -13.57 -5.02 -10.62
CA LEU A 305 -15.00 -4.78 -10.46
C LEU A 305 -15.62 -5.79 -9.47
N LEU A 306 -15.35 -7.08 -9.68
CA LEU A 306 -15.82 -8.14 -8.78
C LEU A 306 -15.28 -7.97 -7.35
N PHE A 307 -14.02 -7.57 -7.20
CA PHE A 307 -13.46 -7.25 -5.88
C PHE A 307 -14.18 -6.07 -5.21
N ALA A 308 -14.47 -5.00 -5.95
CA ALA A 308 -15.19 -3.85 -5.43
C ALA A 308 -16.63 -4.20 -5.00
N LEU A 309 -17.30 -5.09 -5.74
CA LEU A 309 -18.67 -5.53 -5.46
C LEU A 309 -18.74 -6.55 -4.30
N LEU A 310 -17.98 -7.64 -4.38
CA LEU A 310 -18.05 -8.76 -3.44
C LEU A 310 -17.31 -8.50 -2.12
N ALA A 311 -16.32 -7.61 -2.14
CA ALA A 311 -15.49 -7.27 -1.01
C ALA A 311 -15.50 -5.76 -0.73
N PHE A 312 -16.66 -5.11 -0.88
CA PHE A 312 -16.80 -3.65 -0.79
C PHE A 312 -16.26 -3.05 0.53
N ARG A 313 -16.38 -3.74 1.68
CA ARG A 313 -15.81 -3.25 2.96
C ARG A 313 -14.29 -3.40 2.95
N ARG A 314 -13.78 -4.46 2.31
CA ARG A 314 -12.34 -4.63 2.08
C ARG A 314 -11.80 -3.59 1.08
N ALA A 315 -12.54 -3.25 0.01
CA ALA A 315 -12.19 -2.25 -0.98
C ALA A 315 -12.12 -0.82 -0.41
N ARG A 316 -12.85 -0.52 0.69
CA ARG A 316 -12.68 0.75 1.43
C ARG A 316 -11.39 0.82 2.25
N ARG A 317 -10.71 -0.30 2.43
CA ARG A 317 -9.46 -0.45 3.21
C ARG A 317 -8.24 -0.74 2.34
N THR A 318 -8.41 -0.71 1.03
CA THR A 318 -7.31 -0.84 0.09
C THR A 318 -6.57 0.48 -0.06
N ALA A 319 -5.26 0.34 -0.23
CA ALA A 319 -4.33 1.36 -0.65
C ALA A 319 -4.48 1.64 -2.16
N ALA A 320 -4.01 2.79 -2.63
CA ALA A 320 -3.98 3.13 -4.05
C ALA A 320 -3.17 2.10 -4.84
N VAL A 321 -2.02 1.69 -4.29
CA VAL A 321 -1.18 0.64 -4.90
C VAL A 321 -1.85 -0.72 -4.97
N ASP A 322 -2.86 -1.01 -4.15
CA ASP A 322 -3.56 -2.30 -4.24
C ASP A 322 -4.38 -2.39 -5.53
N LEU A 323 -4.96 -1.28 -6.02
CA LEU A 323 -5.69 -1.26 -7.28
C LEU A 323 -4.74 -1.45 -8.47
N LEU A 324 -3.57 -0.81 -8.44
CA LEU A 324 -2.47 -1.05 -9.39
C LEU A 324 -2.09 -2.54 -9.42
N LEU A 325 -1.77 -3.11 -8.25
CA LEU A 325 -1.26 -4.48 -8.17
C LEU A 325 -2.31 -5.52 -8.59
N LEU A 326 -3.58 -5.32 -8.22
CA LEU A 326 -4.66 -6.21 -8.64
C LEU A 326 -4.90 -6.13 -10.15
N ALA A 327 -4.78 -4.94 -10.75
CA ALA A 327 -4.98 -4.74 -12.18
C ALA A 327 -3.82 -5.36 -12.96
N ALA A 328 -2.59 -5.10 -12.53
CA ALA A 328 -1.39 -5.72 -13.09
C ALA A 328 -1.42 -7.25 -12.95
N ALA A 329 -1.92 -7.77 -11.82
CA ALA A 329 -2.10 -9.21 -11.64
C ALA A 329 -3.13 -9.79 -12.60
N SER A 330 -4.25 -9.12 -12.82
CA SER A 330 -5.25 -9.54 -13.81
C SER A 330 -4.66 -9.59 -15.22
N GLY A 331 -3.98 -8.50 -15.65
CA GLY A 331 -3.31 -8.43 -16.95
C GLY A 331 -2.20 -9.48 -17.10
N ALA A 332 -1.38 -9.70 -16.06
CA ALA A 332 -0.34 -10.75 -16.08
C ALA A 332 -0.93 -12.16 -16.20
N GLY A 333 -2.10 -12.39 -15.58
CA GLY A 333 -2.84 -13.63 -15.73
C GLY A 333 -3.35 -13.85 -17.16
N PHE A 334 -3.98 -12.83 -17.72
CA PHE A 334 -4.48 -12.85 -19.10
C PHE A 334 -3.35 -13.15 -20.08
N GLN A 335 -2.24 -12.40 -19.95
CA GLN A 335 -1.03 -12.57 -20.74
C GLN A 335 -0.39 -13.95 -20.58
N LEU A 336 -0.37 -14.50 -19.36
CA LEU A 336 0.13 -15.85 -19.10
C LEU A 336 -0.65 -16.89 -19.93
N ALA A 337 -1.98 -16.78 -19.95
CA ALA A 337 -2.82 -17.71 -20.70
C ALA A 337 -2.59 -17.59 -22.21
N GLU A 338 -2.53 -16.36 -22.73
CA GLU A 338 -2.29 -16.08 -24.14
C GLU A 338 -0.90 -16.51 -24.62
N HIS A 339 0.15 -16.25 -23.82
CA HIS A 339 1.50 -16.68 -24.14
C HIS A 339 1.59 -18.22 -24.18
N ILE A 340 0.99 -18.92 -23.21
CA ILE A 340 0.97 -20.39 -23.22
C ILE A 340 0.21 -20.88 -24.46
N ALA A 341 -0.97 -20.32 -24.73
CA ALA A 341 -1.80 -20.67 -25.89
C ALA A 341 -1.05 -20.53 -27.23
N THR A 342 -0.31 -19.45 -27.37
CA THR A 342 0.45 -19.15 -28.59
C THR A 342 1.70 -20.01 -28.69
N ALA A 343 2.47 -20.12 -27.60
CA ALA A 343 3.70 -20.92 -27.57
C ALA A 343 3.45 -22.39 -27.91
N VAL A 344 2.41 -23.02 -27.36
CA VAL A 344 2.11 -24.44 -27.64
C VAL A 344 1.60 -24.68 -29.06
N SER A 345 1.00 -23.67 -29.70
CA SER A 345 0.43 -23.80 -31.04
C SER A 345 1.43 -23.48 -32.16
N VAL A 346 2.36 -22.55 -31.93
CA VAL A 346 3.32 -22.07 -32.94
C VAL A 346 4.76 -22.52 -32.67
N GLY A 347 5.05 -23.06 -31.48
CA GLY A 347 6.38 -23.54 -31.11
C GLY A 347 7.36 -22.42 -30.70
N ALA A 348 6.85 -21.26 -30.29
CA ALA A 348 7.66 -20.11 -29.88
C ALA A 348 8.00 -20.15 -28.38
N SER A 349 9.24 -19.80 -28.02
CA SER A 349 9.62 -19.63 -26.62
C SER A 349 9.34 -18.20 -26.15
N PRO A 350 8.63 -17.99 -25.01
CA PRO A 350 8.38 -16.67 -24.45
C PRO A 350 9.61 -16.04 -23.76
N LEU A 351 10.77 -16.71 -23.76
CA LEU A 351 12.02 -16.19 -23.20
C LEU A 351 12.73 -15.29 -24.22
N GLY A 352 12.22 -14.07 -24.35
CA GLY A 352 12.90 -12.96 -24.99
C GLY A 352 12.29 -11.65 -24.49
N GLY A 353 13.07 -10.82 -23.80
CA GLY A 353 12.59 -9.49 -23.38
C GLY A 353 13.13 -9.02 -22.03
N ASP A 354 13.14 -7.70 -21.85
CA ASP A 354 13.71 -6.93 -20.75
C ASP A 354 13.51 -7.50 -19.34
N LEU A 355 14.55 -7.41 -18.49
CA LEU A 355 14.46 -7.79 -17.08
C LEU A 355 13.60 -6.82 -16.24
N PHE A 356 13.35 -5.61 -16.75
CA PHE A 356 12.57 -4.58 -16.06
C PHE A 356 11.12 -4.64 -16.52
N LEU A 357 10.21 -5.05 -15.62
CA LEU A 357 8.79 -5.27 -15.91
C LEU A 357 8.58 -6.17 -17.17
N PRO A 358 9.04 -7.44 -17.12
CA PRO A 358 9.08 -8.33 -18.28
C PRO A 358 7.69 -8.67 -18.81
N GLY A 359 7.60 -8.98 -20.10
CA GLY A 359 6.35 -9.32 -20.80
C GLY A 359 5.95 -8.32 -21.89
N GLY A 360 6.79 -7.34 -22.21
CA GLY A 360 6.57 -6.51 -23.41
C GLY A 360 6.94 -7.25 -24.70
N THR A 361 6.37 -6.77 -25.81
CA THR A 361 6.63 -7.22 -27.18
C THR A 361 7.17 -6.04 -27.99
N VAL A 362 8.26 -6.24 -28.72
CA VAL A 362 8.81 -5.25 -29.66
C VAL A 362 8.74 -5.83 -31.06
N VAL A 363 8.10 -5.09 -31.96
CA VAL A 363 7.99 -5.44 -33.38
C VAL A 363 9.01 -4.63 -34.16
N GLY A 364 9.91 -5.31 -34.86
CA GLY A 364 10.85 -4.67 -35.77
C GLY A 364 10.22 -4.35 -37.12
N ASP A 365 10.72 -3.32 -37.80
CA ASP A 365 10.44 -3.05 -39.21
C ASP A 365 11.44 -3.80 -40.12
N PRO A 366 11.13 -3.97 -41.43
CA PRO A 366 12.03 -4.64 -42.38
C PRO A 366 13.40 -3.94 -42.57
N SER A 367 13.52 -2.67 -42.19
CA SER A 367 14.76 -1.90 -42.23
C SER A 367 15.59 -2.00 -40.93
N GLY A 368 15.14 -2.79 -39.95
CA GLY A 368 15.81 -2.99 -38.67
C GLY A 368 15.48 -1.94 -37.59
N GLY A 369 14.55 -1.02 -37.86
CA GLY A 369 13.98 -0.09 -36.88
C GLY A 369 12.86 -0.73 -36.04
N VAL A 370 12.29 0.04 -35.12
CA VAL A 370 11.20 -0.40 -34.25
C VAL A 370 9.87 0.07 -34.84
N ALA A 371 9.05 -0.89 -35.28
CA ALA A 371 7.71 -0.64 -35.83
C ALA A 371 6.67 -0.42 -34.73
N ALA A 372 6.74 -1.18 -33.63
CA ALA A 372 5.90 -0.98 -32.46
C ALA A 372 6.53 -1.53 -31.18
N VAL A 373 6.13 -0.93 -30.07
CA VAL A 373 6.41 -1.41 -28.71
C VAL A 373 5.09 -1.57 -27.98
N PHE A 374 4.87 -2.77 -27.44
CA PHE A 374 3.80 -3.08 -26.53
C PHE A 374 4.38 -3.50 -25.19
N SER A 375 3.95 -2.88 -24.10
CA SER A 375 4.51 -3.06 -22.77
C SER A 375 4.02 -4.32 -22.07
N GLY A 376 3.08 -5.05 -22.70
CA GLY A 376 2.43 -6.22 -22.13
C GLY A 376 1.18 -5.86 -21.32
N HIS A 377 0.22 -6.79 -21.30
CA HIS A 377 -1.07 -6.57 -20.63
C HIS A 377 -0.92 -6.28 -19.13
N ALA A 378 0.07 -6.89 -18.47
CA ALA A 378 0.32 -6.63 -17.06
C ALA A 378 0.69 -5.15 -16.78
N VAL A 379 1.51 -4.54 -17.63
CA VAL A 379 1.96 -3.16 -17.48
C VAL A 379 0.85 -2.18 -17.84
N THR A 380 0.18 -2.37 -18.98
CA THR A 380 -0.89 -1.47 -19.45
C THR A 380 -2.12 -1.53 -18.54
N THR A 381 -2.58 -2.72 -18.15
CA THR A 381 -3.67 -2.88 -17.18
C THR A 381 -3.25 -2.37 -15.79
N GLY A 382 -1.99 -2.59 -15.40
CA GLY A 382 -1.40 -2.02 -14.17
C GLY A 382 -1.44 -0.50 -14.15
N LEU A 383 -1.16 0.16 -15.29
CA LEU A 383 -1.21 1.62 -15.44
C LEU A 383 -2.63 2.15 -15.22
N VAL A 384 -3.63 1.51 -15.81
CA VAL A 384 -5.05 1.83 -15.58
C VAL A 384 -5.40 1.67 -14.10
N GLY A 385 -4.96 0.58 -13.46
CA GLY A 385 -5.15 0.34 -12.03
C GLY A 385 -4.45 1.38 -11.14
N ALA A 386 -3.27 1.86 -11.54
CA ALA A 386 -2.53 2.92 -10.85
C ALA A 386 -3.28 4.25 -10.88
N ALA A 387 -3.73 4.64 -12.07
CA ALA A 387 -4.51 5.84 -12.28
C ALA A 387 -5.83 5.80 -11.51
N LEU A 388 -6.55 4.67 -11.57
CA LEU A 388 -7.77 4.44 -10.78
C LEU A 388 -7.50 4.47 -9.28
N GLY A 389 -6.39 3.87 -8.83
CA GLY A 389 -5.95 3.90 -7.44
C GLY A 389 -5.76 5.32 -6.90
N LEU A 390 -5.05 6.15 -7.67
CA LEU A 390 -4.84 7.56 -7.35
C LEU A 390 -6.15 8.36 -7.35
N ALA A 391 -7.05 8.12 -8.31
CA ALA A 391 -8.35 8.79 -8.35
C ALA A 391 -9.26 8.42 -7.16
N VAL A 392 -9.30 7.14 -6.79
CA VAL A 392 -10.17 6.62 -5.72
C VAL A 392 -9.66 6.96 -4.31
N VAL A 393 -8.34 6.97 -4.11
CA VAL A 393 -7.72 7.20 -2.79
C VAL A 393 -7.27 8.64 -2.61
N GLY A 394 -6.87 9.31 -3.69
CA GLY A 394 -6.51 10.71 -3.70
C GLY A 394 -7.71 11.62 -3.40
N ARG A 395 -7.41 12.89 -3.05
CA ARG A 395 -8.42 13.88 -2.66
C ARG A 395 -8.71 14.94 -3.74
N GLY A 396 -8.11 14.83 -4.92
CA GLY A 396 -8.25 15.80 -6.01
C GLY A 396 -9.24 15.34 -7.07
N THR A 397 -10.23 16.17 -7.42
CA THR A 397 -11.19 15.87 -8.51
C THR A 397 -10.49 15.71 -9.86
N TRP A 398 -9.42 16.46 -10.11
CA TRP A 398 -8.60 16.35 -11.33
C TRP A 398 -7.93 14.97 -11.50
N LEU A 399 -7.75 14.19 -10.42
CA LEU A 399 -7.18 12.84 -10.51
C LEU A 399 -8.10 11.89 -11.29
N TRP A 400 -9.40 12.20 -11.40
CA TRP A 400 -10.34 11.43 -12.22
C TRP A 400 -10.11 11.58 -13.73
N LEU A 401 -9.23 12.50 -14.16
CA LEU A 401 -8.75 12.53 -15.55
C LEU A 401 -7.69 11.45 -15.82
N LEU A 402 -7.02 10.92 -14.79
CA LEU A 402 -5.95 9.93 -14.98
C LEU A 402 -6.48 8.58 -15.52
N PRO A 403 -7.57 7.98 -14.99
CA PRO A 403 -8.06 6.70 -15.49
C PRO A 403 -8.41 6.70 -16.99
N PRO A 404 -9.19 7.65 -17.54
CA PRO A 404 -9.47 7.66 -18.96
C PRO A 404 -8.21 7.88 -19.80
N LEU A 405 -7.26 8.73 -19.37
CA LEU A 405 -5.99 8.92 -20.10
C LEU A 405 -5.14 7.64 -20.11
N ALA A 406 -5.03 6.96 -18.96
CA ALA A 406 -4.31 5.69 -18.86
C ALA A 406 -4.96 4.59 -19.70
N PHE A 407 -6.30 4.54 -19.72
CA PHE A 407 -7.06 3.60 -20.55
C PHE A 407 -6.87 3.89 -22.04
N THR A 408 -6.91 5.16 -22.46
CA THR A 408 -6.63 5.55 -23.85
C THR A 408 -5.21 5.15 -24.26
N LEU A 409 -4.20 5.36 -23.41
CA LEU A 409 -2.84 4.91 -23.70
C LEU A 409 -2.76 3.38 -23.86
N ALA A 410 -3.28 2.63 -22.88
CA ALA A 410 -3.32 1.17 -22.94
C ALA A 410 -4.02 0.65 -24.19
N PHE A 411 -5.16 1.26 -24.53
CA PHE A 411 -5.95 0.93 -25.71
C PHE A 411 -5.20 1.22 -27.01
N LEU A 412 -4.58 2.40 -27.15
CA LEU A 412 -3.84 2.77 -28.37
C LEU A 412 -2.59 1.92 -28.57
N GLU A 413 -1.88 1.58 -27.49
CA GLU A 413 -0.69 0.74 -27.55
C GLU A 413 -1.04 -0.68 -28.02
N HIS A 414 -2.11 -1.26 -27.45
CA HIS A 414 -2.61 -2.57 -27.83
C HIS A 414 -3.20 -2.56 -29.26
N LEU A 415 -3.96 -1.52 -29.61
CA LEU A 415 -4.50 -1.32 -30.95
C LEU A 415 -3.40 -1.21 -32.01
N ASN A 416 -2.29 -0.54 -31.70
CA ASN A 416 -1.14 -0.43 -32.61
C ASN A 416 -0.51 -1.79 -32.89
N LEU A 417 -0.27 -2.58 -31.84
CA LEU A 417 0.27 -3.93 -31.97
C LEU A 417 -0.65 -4.78 -32.86
N ASN A 418 -1.95 -4.80 -32.55
CA ASN A 418 -2.90 -5.62 -33.30
C ASN A 418 -3.06 -5.15 -34.74
N ALA A 419 -3.05 -3.84 -34.99
CA ALA A 419 -3.11 -3.31 -36.35
C ALA A 419 -1.93 -3.82 -37.17
N LEU A 420 -0.71 -3.72 -36.65
CA LEU A 420 0.49 -4.19 -37.37
C LEU A 420 0.47 -5.70 -37.63
N LEU A 421 0.04 -6.49 -36.64
CA LEU A 421 -0.04 -7.95 -36.78
C LEU A 421 -1.13 -8.39 -37.75
N ALA A 422 -2.17 -7.56 -37.95
CA ALA A 422 -3.17 -7.74 -39.00
C ALA A 422 -2.77 -7.15 -40.36
N GLY A 423 -1.53 -6.67 -40.53
CA GLY A 423 -1.07 -6.04 -41.77
C GLY A 423 -1.71 -4.67 -42.03
N ALA A 424 -2.19 -4.00 -40.99
CA ALA A 424 -2.80 -2.68 -41.03
C ALA A 424 -1.95 -1.64 -40.26
N ALA A 425 -2.38 -0.37 -40.30
CA ALA A 425 -1.75 0.73 -39.57
C ALA A 425 -2.80 1.53 -38.80
N LEU A 426 -2.37 2.18 -37.72
CA LEU A 426 -3.21 3.15 -37.03
C LEU A 426 -3.55 4.34 -37.92
N HIS A 427 -4.73 4.92 -37.69
CA HIS A 427 -5.08 6.21 -38.26
C HIS A 427 -4.02 7.27 -37.87
N PRO A 428 -3.61 8.20 -38.76
CA PRO A 428 -2.52 9.14 -38.49
C PRO A 428 -2.68 9.95 -37.20
N VAL A 429 -3.91 10.35 -36.87
CA VAL A 429 -4.21 11.06 -35.62
C VAL A 429 -3.96 10.17 -34.40
N SER A 430 -4.39 8.91 -34.42
CA SER A 430 -4.15 7.95 -33.34
C SER A 430 -2.66 7.64 -33.20
N GLY A 431 -1.95 7.51 -34.32
CA GLY A 431 -0.49 7.33 -34.34
C GLY A 431 0.26 8.54 -33.76
N ALA A 432 -0.17 9.76 -34.09
CA ALA A 432 0.40 10.99 -33.53
C ALA A 432 0.17 11.08 -32.01
N VAL A 433 -1.05 10.75 -31.53
CA VAL A 433 -1.35 10.69 -30.09
C VAL A 433 -0.50 9.64 -29.39
N LEU A 434 -0.39 8.42 -29.95
CA LEU A 434 0.44 7.36 -29.38
C LEU A 434 1.92 7.77 -29.32
N THR A 435 2.43 8.45 -30.36
CA THR A 435 3.80 8.98 -30.41
C THR A 435 4.03 10.04 -29.33
N LEU A 436 3.09 10.98 -29.15
CA LEU A 436 3.15 11.99 -28.09
C LEU A 436 3.17 11.36 -26.69
N LEU A 437 2.53 10.20 -26.53
CA LEU A 437 2.51 9.44 -25.28
C LEU A 437 3.73 8.50 -25.12
N GLY A 438 4.68 8.53 -26.06
CA GLY A 438 5.95 7.80 -26.00
C GLY A 438 5.98 6.44 -26.69
N GLY A 439 4.99 6.14 -27.55
CA GLY A 439 5.03 4.99 -28.45
C GLY A 439 5.12 3.62 -27.77
N GLY A 440 4.64 3.51 -26.53
CA GLY A 440 4.77 2.31 -25.67
C GLY A 440 6.05 2.24 -24.85
N THR A 441 7.16 2.84 -25.31
CA THR A 441 8.45 2.80 -24.57
C THR A 441 8.42 3.51 -23.21
N LEU A 442 7.60 4.56 -23.07
CA LEU A 442 7.48 5.33 -21.83
C LEU A 442 6.46 4.72 -20.84
N THR A 443 5.60 3.80 -21.30
CA THR A 443 4.52 3.23 -20.50
C THR A 443 5.02 2.54 -19.21
N PRO A 444 6.10 1.72 -19.21
CA PRO A 444 6.63 1.13 -17.98
C PRO A 444 7.15 2.19 -16.98
N PHE A 445 7.77 3.26 -17.47
CA PHE A 445 8.25 4.35 -16.61
C PHE A 445 7.11 5.17 -16.04
N LEU A 446 6.07 5.43 -16.83
CA LEU A 446 4.85 6.09 -16.37
C LEU A 446 4.16 5.26 -15.29
N LEU A 447 4.09 3.93 -15.43
CA LEU A 447 3.60 3.04 -14.39
C LEU A 447 4.40 3.19 -13.10
N VAL A 448 5.74 3.22 -13.16
CA VAL A 448 6.59 3.42 -11.97
C VAL A 448 6.37 4.79 -11.34
N VAL A 449 6.21 5.85 -12.12
CA VAL A 449 5.90 7.19 -11.62
C VAL A 449 4.56 7.18 -10.87
N LEU A 450 3.51 6.61 -11.46
CA LEU A 450 2.21 6.49 -10.80
C LEU A 450 2.26 5.60 -9.55
N LEU A 451 3.08 4.54 -9.56
CA LEU A 451 3.33 3.70 -8.40
C LEU A 451 3.98 4.50 -7.26
N VAL A 452 5.00 5.31 -7.54
CA VAL A 452 5.66 6.18 -6.54
C VAL A 452 4.66 7.19 -5.97
N CYS A 453 3.86 7.83 -6.83
CA CYS A 453 2.78 8.73 -6.42
C CYS A 453 1.75 8.03 -5.54
N ALA A 454 1.37 6.79 -5.87
CA ALA A 454 0.43 5.99 -5.10
C ALA A 454 1.01 5.63 -3.71
N VAL A 455 2.27 5.18 -3.64
CA VAL A 455 2.96 4.91 -2.37
C VAL A 455 3.03 6.16 -1.49
N ALA A 456 3.38 7.32 -2.05
CA ALA A 456 3.44 8.58 -1.33
C ALA A 456 2.05 9.01 -0.81
N THR A 457 1.01 8.87 -1.65
CA THR A 457 -0.39 9.16 -1.29
C THR A 457 -0.86 8.26 -0.16
N ASP A 458 -0.57 6.96 -0.23
CA ASP A 458 -0.95 6.00 0.80
C ASP A 458 -0.26 6.31 2.13
N HIS A 459 1.05 6.57 2.13
CA HIS A 459 1.78 6.88 3.37
C HIS A 459 1.32 8.20 4.00
N ARG A 460 1.02 9.22 3.18
CA ARG A 460 0.40 10.46 3.65
C ARG A 460 -0.94 10.19 4.33
N LEU A 461 -1.77 9.34 3.73
CA LEU A 461 -3.10 9.02 4.27
C LEU A 461 -3.02 8.12 5.51
N ILE A 462 -2.13 7.13 5.53
CA ILE A 462 -1.86 6.28 6.70
C ILE A 462 -1.39 7.11 7.91
N ALA A 463 -0.61 8.17 7.68
CA ALA A 463 -0.12 9.03 8.74
C ALA A 463 -1.25 9.75 9.51
N THR A 464 -2.37 10.07 8.86
CA THR A 464 -3.52 10.71 9.53
C THR A 464 -4.28 9.76 10.45
N ALA A 465 -4.08 8.45 10.30
CA ALA A 465 -4.72 7.42 11.13
C ALA A 465 -3.92 7.03 12.37
N ALA A 466 -2.84 7.75 12.71
CA ALA A 466 -1.93 7.40 13.81
C ALA A 466 -2.62 7.31 15.18
N GLU A 467 -3.76 7.98 15.38
CA GLU A 467 -4.58 7.90 16.60
C GLU A 467 -5.36 6.58 16.76
N SER A 468 -5.49 5.79 15.69
CA SER A 468 -6.35 4.60 15.66
C SER A 468 -5.59 3.27 15.52
N VAL A 469 -4.30 3.34 15.19
CA VAL A 469 -3.49 2.18 14.82
C VAL A 469 -2.25 2.10 15.71
N PRO A 470 -1.94 0.92 16.28
CA PRO A 470 -0.78 0.77 17.17
C PRO A 470 0.53 1.19 16.46
N PRO A 471 1.48 1.75 17.21
CA PRO A 471 2.77 2.14 16.66
C PRO A 471 3.53 0.92 16.13
N LEU A 472 4.45 1.16 15.20
CA LEU A 472 5.45 0.14 14.86
C LEU A 472 6.41 -0.02 16.05
N PRO A 473 6.94 -1.23 16.30
CA PRO A 473 7.94 -1.42 17.34
C PRO A 473 9.19 -0.55 17.08
N GLY A 474 9.74 0.06 18.13
CA GLY A 474 10.89 0.97 18.05
C GLY A 474 10.58 2.38 17.55
N GLN A 475 11.58 3.25 17.51
CA GLN A 475 11.41 4.63 17.04
C GLN A 475 11.47 4.76 15.51
N PRO A 476 10.70 5.69 14.92
CA PRO A 476 10.79 5.96 13.50
C PRO A 476 12.16 6.55 13.14
N PRO A 477 12.88 5.99 12.14
CA PRO A 477 14.20 6.44 11.75
C PRO A 477 14.15 7.84 11.11
N LEU A 478 15.31 8.36 10.71
CA LEU A 478 15.43 9.61 9.94
C LEU A 478 14.74 10.83 10.60
N ALA A 479 14.61 10.85 11.93
CA ALA A 479 13.92 11.93 12.66
C ALA A 479 14.51 13.31 12.35
N ARG A 480 15.84 13.41 12.21
CA ARG A 480 16.51 14.67 11.82
C ARG A 480 16.13 15.14 10.42
N LEU A 481 16.01 14.22 9.46
CA LEU A 481 15.64 14.54 8.08
C LEU A 481 14.18 15.01 8.02
N ARG A 482 13.27 14.29 8.69
CA ARG A 482 11.86 14.66 8.81
C ARG A 482 11.69 16.03 9.46
N ARG A 483 12.41 16.27 10.56
CA ARG A 483 12.44 17.58 11.26
C ARG A 483 12.87 18.70 10.32
N ARG A 484 13.98 18.52 9.60
CA ARG A 484 14.48 19.52 8.62
C ARG A 484 13.47 19.78 7.49
N ALA A 485 12.85 18.73 6.97
CA ALA A 485 11.85 18.87 5.91
C ALA A 485 10.62 19.65 6.40
N ARG A 486 10.16 19.39 7.63
CA ARG A 486 9.04 20.12 8.23
C ARG A 486 9.36 21.57 8.55
N GLY A 487 10.49 21.86 9.18
CA GLY A 487 10.93 23.23 9.43
C GLY A 487 10.97 24.07 8.15
N ARG A 488 11.49 23.48 7.05
CA ARG A 488 11.47 24.11 5.72
C ARG A 488 10.06 24.31 5.17
N SER A 489 9.18 23.31 5.30
CA SER A 489 7.78 23.43 4.87
C SER A 489 7.07 24.55 5.63
N VAL A 490 7.20 24.61 6.97
CA VAL A 490 6.63 25.68 7.79
C VAL A 490 7.15 27.05 7.32
N ALA A 491 8.47 27.21 7.21
CA ALA A 491 9.10 28.46 6.78
C ALA A 491 8.66 28.90 5.37
N LEU A 492 8.40 27.96 4.46
CA LEU A 492 7.87 28.27 3.13
C LEU A 492 6.38 28.63 3.18
N ARG A 493 5.57 27.89 3.94
CA ARG A 493 4.12 28.11 4.05
C ARG A 493 3.77 29.47 4.61
N VAL A 494 4.53 29.96 5.60
CA VAL A 494 4.37 31.31 6.15
C VAL A 494 4.62 32.40 5.11
N ARG A 495 5.49 32.14 4.12
CA ARG A 495 5.83 33.09 3.04
C ARG A 495 4.88 33.03 1.84
N ILE A 496 4.02 32.02 1.75
CA ILE A 496 3.06 31.90 0.65
C ILE A 496 1.90 32.87 0.93
N PRO A 497 1.70 33.90 0.10
CA PRO A 497 0.64 34.87 0.33
C PRO A 497 -0.75 34.21 0.32
N SER A 498 -1.68 34.72 1.12
CA SER A 498 -3.05 34.21 1.15
C SER A 498 -3.91 34.71 -0.01
N ASP A 499 -3.50 35.80 -0.67
CA ASP A 499 -4.21 36.55 -1.71
C ASP A 499 -3.86 36.13 -3.15
N ILE A 500 -2.83 35.31 -3.36
CA ILE A 500 -2.50 34.77 -4.70
C ILE A 500 -3.58 33.82 -5.22
N ALA A 501 -3.67 33.70 -6.56
CA ALA A 501 -4.73 32.91 -7.19
C ALA A 501 -4.77 31.45 -6.67
N PRO A 502 -5.97 30.86 -6.48
CA PRO A 502 -6.12 29.58 -5.77
C PRO A 502 -5.36 28.40 -6.38
N LEU A 503 -5.13 28.41 -7.70
CA LEU A 503 -4.35 27.37 -8.38
C LEU A 503 -2.87 27.46 -7.99
N PHE A 504 -2.27 28.65 -8.12
CA PHE A 504 -0.87 28.89 -7.75
C PHE A 504 -0.64 28.66 -6.26
N ARG A 505 -1.58 29.07 -5.40
CA ARG A 505 -1.50 28.79 -3.97
C ARG A 505 -1.47 27.30 -3.67
N ARG A 506 -2.35 26.52 -4.31
CA ARG A 506 -2.39 25.06 -4.16
C ARG A 506 -1.10 24.41 -4.66
N ALA A 507 -0.55 24.87 -5.78
CA ALA A 507 0.72 24.37 -6.32
C ALA A 507 1.90 24.70 -5.38
N ALA A 508 1.97 25.93 -4.87
CA ALA A 508 3.01 26.37 -3.94
C ALA A 508 2.96 25.59 -2.61
N LEU A 509 1.76 25.38 -2.05
CA LEU A 509 1.58 24.57 -0.84
C LEU A 509 1.96 23.10 -1.09
N ALA A 510 1.54 22.52 -2.21
CA ALA A 510 1.93 21.16 -2.58
C ALA A 510 3.45 21.01 -2.74
N TRP A 511 4.12 22.03 -3.29
CA TRP A 511 5.57 22.08 -3.40
C TRP A 511 6.27 22.20 -2.04
N ALA A 512 5.74 23.05 -1.14
CA ALA A 512 6.25 23.19 0.22
C ALA A 512 6.11 21.89 1.03
N ASP A 513 5.05 21.12 0.80
CA ASP A 513 4.77 19.86 1.50
C ASP A 513 5.48 18.65 0.90
N LEU A 514 5.89 18.71 -0.37
CA LEU A 514 6.50 17.58 -1.09
C LEU A 514 7.71 16.98 -0.34
N PRO A 515 8.69 17.77 0.17
CA PRO A 515 9.78 17.23 0.97
C PRO A 515 9.31 16.52 2.24
N VAL A 516 8.26 17.01 2.90
CA VAL A 516 7.69 16.38 4.10
C VAL A 516 7.06 15.04 3.75
N VAL A 517 6.30 14.98 2.67
CA VAL A 517 5.67 13.74 2.18
C VAL A 517 6.74 12.71 1.82
N LEU A 518 7.75 13.08 1.05
CA LEU A 518 8.82 12.17 0.61
C LEU A 518 9.64 11.65 1.80
N THR A 519 10.07 12.54 2.71
CA THR A 519 10.89 12.13 3.86
C THR A 519 10.10 11.31 4.89
N THR A 520 8.81 11.60 5.07
CA THR A 520 7.92 10.79 5.93
C THR A 520 7.66 9.42 5.31
N THR A 521 7.41 9.36 4.00
CA THR A 521 7.25 8.10 3.26
C THR A 521 8.50 7.24 3.35
N LEU A 522 9.66 7.82 3.04
CA LEU A 522 10.94 7.13 3.15
C LEU A 522 11.20 6.62 4.58
N SER A 523 10.96 7.47 5.59
CA SER A 523 11.09 7.07 7.00
C SER A 523 10.18 5.91 7.37
N ALA A 524 8.94 5.88 6.89
CA ALA A 524 8.00 4.79 7.15
C ALA A 524 8.47 3.48 6.49
N ILE A 525 8.89 3.54 5.22
CA ILE A 525 9.42 2.38 4.48
C ILE A 525 10.65 1.81 5.19
N VAL A 526 11.60 2.67 5.58
CA VAL A 526 12.80 2.26 6.31
C VAL A 526 12.44 1.67 7.67
N HIS A 527 11.48 2.24 8.41
CA HIS A 527 11.04 1.68 9.70
C HIS A 527 10.50 0.27 9.53
N GLU A 528 9.59 0.06 8.58
CA GLU A 528 9.00 -1.25 8.31
C GLU A 528 10.07 -2.26 7.84
N PHE A 529 11.03 -1.82 7.03
CA PHE A 529 12.15 -2.65 6.61
C PHE A 529 13.03 -3.05 7.80
N THR A 530 13.36 -2.11 8.69
CA THR A 530 14.11 -2.39 9.93
C THR A 530 13.37 -3.38 10.82
N VAL A 531 12.05 -3.23 10.99
CA VAL A 531 11.24 -4.19 11.75
C VAL A 531 11.29 -5.58 11.09
N CYS A 532 11.20 -5.66 9.76
CA CYS A 532 11.35 -6.93 9.04
C CYS A 532 12.75 -7.53 9.21
N LEU A 533 13.80 -6.73 9.18
CA LEU A 533 15.18 -7.19 9.29
C LEU A 533 15.48 -7.76 10.68
N VAL A 534 15.03 -7.08 11.74
CA VAL A 534 15.12 -7.60 13.11
C VAL A 534 14.27 -8.86 13.24
N ALA A 535 13.06 -8.88 12.69
CA ALA A 535 12.20 -10.06 12.71
C ALA A 535 12.82 -11.26 11.99
N ALA A 536 13.46 -11.04 10.84
CA ALA A 536 14.17 -12.08 10.09
C ALA A 536 15.29 -12.71 10.94
N ARG A 537 16.02 -11.89 11.69
CA ARG A 537 17.05 -12.36 12.62
C ARG A 537 16.49 -13.14 13.81
N ARG A 538 15.28 -12.84 14.26
CA ARG A 538 14.57 -13.64 15.28
C ARG A 538 14.01 -14.95 14.73
N GLY A 539 14.08 -15.16 13.42
CA GLY A 539 13.71 -16.40 12.73
C GLY A 539 12.39 -16.30 11.94
N PRO A 540 12.03 -17.39 11.24
CA PRO A 540 10.92 -17.39 10.27
C PRO A 540 9.56 -17.06 10.90
N GLY A 541 9.34 -17.47 12.16
CA GLY A 541 8.10 -17.18 12.88
C GLY A 541 7.88 -15.69 13.12
N ALA A 542 8.90 -15.01 13.64
CA ALA A 542 8.84 -13.57 13.88
C ALA A 542 8.67 -12.81 12.57
N LEU A 543 9.43 -13.16 11.52
CA LEU A 543 9.32 -12.52 10.20
C LEU A 543 7.91 -12.65 9.58
N CYS A 544 7.34 -13.86 9.64
CA CYS A 544 6.01 -14.11 9.11
C CYS A 544 4.90 -13.41 9.90
N ASP A 545 5.03 -13.34 11.24
CA ASP A 545 4.16 -12.55 12.10
C ASP A 545 4.24 -11.06 11.74
N THR A 546 5.46 -10.52 11.56
CA THR A 546 5.69 -9.14 11.13
C THR A 546 5.02 -8.83 9.79
N TRP A 547 5.21 -9.66 8.76
CA TRP A 547 4.58 -9.40 7.46
C TRP A 547 3.05 -9.41 7.52
N ARG A 548 2.45 -10.26 8.36
CA ARG A 548 1.00 -10.23 8.61
C ARG A 548 0.61 -8.95 9.33
N PHE A 549 1.30 -8.62 10.42
CA PHE A 549 1.02 -7.45 11.24
C PHE A 549 1.08 -6.17 10.41
N LEU A 550 2.16 -5.94 9.66
CA LEU A 550 2.33 -4.75 8.82
C LEU A 550 1.17 -4.59 7.83
N ARG A 551 0.77 -5.67 7.15
CA ARG A 551 -0.34 -5.65 6.20
C ARG A 551 -1.68 -5.30 6.87
N LEU A 552 -1.98 -5.92 8.01
CA LEU A 552 -3.22 -5.68 8.75
C LEU A 552 -3.24 -4.27 9.37
N ARG A 553 -2.08 -3.79 9.82
CA ARG A 553 -1.87 -2.44 10.34
C ARG A 553 -2.17 -1.39 9.27
N ARG A 554 -1.59 -1.53 8.07
CA ARG A 554 -1.86 -0.63 6.93
C ARG A 554 -3.32 -0.67 6.51
N ALA A 555 -3.94 -1.85 6.44
CA ALA A 555 -5.36 -1.98 6.09
C ALA A 555 -6.28 -1.24 7.08
N ASN A 556 -5.99 -1.31 8.38
CA ASN A 556 -6.76 -0.56 9.38
C ASN A 556 -6.51 0.95 9.30
N ALA A 557 -5.25 1.37 9.08
CA ALA A 557 -4.92 2.78 8.89
C ALA A 557 -5.63 3.38 7.68
N MET A 558 -5.64 2.65 6.55
CA MET A 558 -6.38 3.05 5.34
C MET A 558 -7.89 3.09 5.59
N GLY A 559 -8.43 2.11 6.32
CA GLY A 559 -9.83 2.09 6.70
C GLY A 559 -10.24 3.32 7.51
N GLU A 560 -9.45 3.68 8.53
CA GLU A 560 -9.69 4.86 9.34
C GLU A 560 -9.62 6.13 8.50
N ALA A 561 -8.52 6.31 7.77
CA ALA A 561 -8.28 7.53 7.02
C ALA A 561 -9.29 7.74 5.87
N ARG A 562 -9.75 6.66 5.22
CA ARG A 562 -10.80 6.71 4.17
C ARG A 562 -12.22 6.77 4.72
N SER A 563 -12.43 6.45 6.00
CA SER A 563 -13.73 6.62 6.64
C SER A 563 -14.15 8.10 6.69
N ALA A 564 -13.18 9.02 6.71
CA ALA A 564 -13.36 10.45 6.92
C ALA A 564 -14.17 10.75 8.20
N GLY A 565 -13.96 9.93 9.23
CA GLY A 565 -14.68 10.02 10.50
C GLY A 565 -16.09 9.44 10.49
N ARG A 566 -16.51 8.75 9.42
CA ARG A 566 -17.77 7.98 9.43
C ARG A 566 -17.56 6.64 10.15
N PRO A 567 -18.59 6.09 10.81
CA PRO A 567 -18.53 4.74 11.37
C PRO A 567 -18.13 3.72 10.29
N TRP A 568 -17.12 2.89 10.59
CA TRP A 568 -16.64 1.86 9.68
C TRP A 568 -16.24 0.60 10.46
N ARG A 569 -16.12 -0.52 9.74
CA ARG A 569 -15.88 -1.82 10.33
C ARG A 569 -14.39 -2.15 10.38
N ARG A 570 -13.79 -2.12 11.58
CA ARG A 570 -12.42 -2.58 11.84
C ARG A 570 -12.33 -4.11 11.69
N HIS A 571 -11.35 -4.60 10.94
CA HIS A 571 -11.08 -6.03 10.83
C HIS A 571 -9.59 -6.26 10.51
N PRO A 572 -8.80 -6.89 11.40
CA PRO A 572 -9.15 -7.36 12.75
C PRO A 572 -9.61 -6.23 13.69
N SER A 573 -10.15 -6.58 14.86
CA SER A 573 -10.52 -5.56 15.86
C SER A 573 -9.29 -4.79 16.35
N GLN A 574 -9.49 -3.59 16.89
CA GLN A 574 -8.38 -2.80 17.45
C GLN A 574 -7.68 -3.54 18.59
N GLU A 575 -8.43 -4.19 19.48
CA GLU A 575 -7.87 -5.00 20.57
C GLU A 575 -6.97 -6.14 20.06
N GLU A 576 -7.40 -6.84 19.02
CA GLU A 576 -6.64 -7.92 18.40
C GLU A 576 -5.37 -7.39 17.74
N LEU A 577 -5.47 -6.24 17.05
CA LEU A 577 -4.33 -5.60 16.40
C LEU A 577 -3.30 -5.10 17.44
N THR A 578 -3.77 -4.48 18.53
CA THR A 578 -2.91 -4.02 19.64
C THR A 578 -2.28 -5.17 20.40
N ARG A 579 -3.01 -6.28 20.63
CA ARG A 579 -2.44 -7.50 21.20
C ARG A 579 -1.32 -8.06 20.31
N THR A 580 -1.58 -8.15 19.01
CA THR A 580 -0.58 -8.59 18.02
C THR A 580 0.66 -7.70 18.01
N ALA A 581 0.48 -6.37 18.14
CA ALA A 581 1.58 -5.42 18.22
C ALA A 581 2.45 -5.65 19.46
N ARG A 582 1.83 -5.87 20.63
CA ARG A 582 2.52 -6.18 21.89
C ARG A 582 3.27 -7.50 21.83
N ASP A 583 2.62 -8.56 21.37
CA ASP A 583 3.24 -9.88 21.19
C ASP A 583 4.44 -9.81 20.24
N LEU A 584 4.32 -9.02 19.18
CA LEU A 584 5.41 -8.79 18.24
C LEU A 584 6.56 -8.01 18.90
N ALA A 585 6.28 -6.94 19.65
CA ALA A 585 7.31 -6.18 20.36
C ALA A 585 8.10 -7.06 21.35
N VAL A 586 7.42 -7.94 22.07
CA VAL A 586 8.05 -8.94 22.95
C VAL A 586 8.97 -9.87 22.15
N ARG A 587 8.50 -10.42 21.03
CA ARG A 587 9.30 -11.31 20.16
C ARG A 587 10.52 -10.63 19.55
N LEU A 588 10.44 -9.33 19.31
CA LEU A 588 11.56 -8.54 18.80
C LEU A 588 12.55 -8.12 19.89
N GLY A 589 12.24 -8.38 21.17
CA GLY A 589 13.10 -8.07 22.31
C GLY A 589 12.98 -6.64 22.84
N LEU A 590 11.84 -5.98 22.63
CA LEU A 590 11.62 -4.58 23.01
C LEU A 590 10.86 -4.41 24.35
N ALA A 591 10.46 -5.51 25.00
CA ALA A 591 9.61 -5.49 26.19
C ALA A 591 10.34 -5.13 27.51
N ALA A 592 11.63 -4.77 27.48
CA ALA A 592 12.43 -4.47 28.68
C ALA A 592 12.98 -3.03 28.75
N THR A 593 12.68 -2.17 27.78
CA THR A 593 13.24 -0.80 27.75
C THR A 593 12.14 0.23 27.82
N GLY A 594 11.66 0.50 29.05
CA GLY A 594 10.98 1.75 29.35
C GLY A 594 11.97 2.91 29.22
N GLY A 595 11.52 4.00 28.59
CA GLY A 595 12.07 5.34 28.79
C GLY A 595 13.42 5.70 28.13
N VAL A 596 13.32 6.64 27.18
CA VAL A 596 14.17 7.86 27.08
C VAL A 596 15.60 7.76 26.47
N THR A 597 15.71 8.48 25.34
CA THR A 597 16.83 9.25 24.71
C THR A 597 18.10 8.61 24.15
N GLY A 598 18.47 9.05 22.94
CA GLY A 598 19.87 9.19 22.53
C GLY A 598 20.12 9.15 21.03
N ALA A 599 20.12 10.30 20.37
CA ALA A 599 20.43 10.44 18.95
C ALA A 599 21.84 9.95 18.58
N MET A 600 21.97 9.11 17.54
CA MET A 600 22.90 9.26 16.39
C MET A 600 22.97 7.95 15.57
N ALA A 601 22.78 8.12 14.25
CA ALA A 601 23.45 7.46 13.12
C ALA A 601 22.45 7.16 12.00
N ALA A 602 22.45 8.07 11.03
CA ALA A 602 22.02 7.83 9.67
C ALA A 602 23.02 6.90 8.97
N MET A 603 22.56 6.33 7.86
CA MET A 603 23.31 5.53 6.88
C MET A 603 23.69 4.11 7.30
N THR A 604 22.78 3.18 6.98
CA THR A 604 23.12 1.94 6.25
C THR A 604 21.80 1.34 5.78
N GLY A 605 21.57 1.31 4.46
CA GLY A 605 20.36 0.68 3.91
C GLY A 605 19.91 1.20 2.55
N LEU A 606 20.83 1.66 1.68
CA LEU A 606 20.55 1.81 0.25
C LEU A 606 21.76 1.37 -0.56
N ARG A 607 22.10 0.08 -0.44
CA ARG A 607 23.03 -0.63 -1.32
C ARG A 607 22.52 -2.05 -1.53
N MET A 608 21.37 -2.16 -2.19
CA MET A 608 20.85 -3.39 -2.82
C MET A 608 19.91 -2.98 -3.97
N LEU A 609 20.40 -2.10 -4.85
CA LEU A 609 19.70 -1.70 -6.07
C LEU A 609 20.75 -1.22 -7.08
N ALA A 610 21.65 -2.12 -7.46
CA ALA A 610 22.59 -1.95 -8.57
C ALA A 610 23.27 -3.29 -8.84
N ALA A 611 22.57 -4.16 -9.55
CA ALA A 611 23.15 -5.19 -10.40
C ALA A 611 22.15 -5.44 -11.52
N VAL A 612 21.87 -4.39 -12.31
CA VAL A 612 21.32 -4.58 -13.65
C VAL A 612 22.49 -5.06 -14.47
N VAL A 613 22.64 -6.37 -14.59
CA VAL A 613 23.46 -6.94 -15.66
C VAL A 613 22.63 -6.76 -16.92
N THR A 614 23.00 -5.79 -17.75
CA THR A 614 22.52 -5.71 -19.13
C THR A 614 23.19 -6.85 -19.89
N VAL A 615 22.49 -7.96 -20.04
CA VAL A 615 22.84 -9.00 -21.01
C VAL A 615 22.26 -8.53 -22.35
N PRO A 616 23.04 -8.47 -23.44
CA PRO A 616 22.49 -8.18 -24.76
C PRO A 616 21.48 -9.28 -25.12
N ALA A 617 20.23 -8.89 -25.34
CA ALA A 617 19.18 -9.80 -25.77
C ALA A 617 19.46 -10.24 -27.22
N PRO A 618 19.34 -11.54 -27.54
CA PRO A 618 19.26 -11.97 -28.93
C PRO A 618 18.00 -11.38 -29.60
N PRO A 619 17.97 -11.26 -30.94
CA PRO A 619 16.81 -10.74 -31.65
C PRO A 619 15.56 -11.55 -31.28
N ALA A 620 14.49 -10.83 -30.97
CA ALA A 620 13.21 -11.42 -30.61
C ALA A 620 12.66 -12.26 -31.79
N PRO A 621 12.08 -13.44 -31.52
CA PRO A 621 11.27 -14.12 -32.52
C PRO A 621 10.11 -13.23 -32.96
N ALA A 622 9.59 -13.50 -34.16
CA ALA A 622 8.55 -12.71 -34.82
C ALA A 622 7.43 -12.30 -33.84
N ALA A 623 7.07 -11.01 -33.86
CA ALA A 623 6.01 -10.50 -33.01
C ALA A 623 4.72 -11.30 -33.19
N GLU A 624 4.16 -11.77 -32.08
CA GLU A 624 3.05 -12.71 -32.08
C GLU A 624 1.73 -12.03 -31.71
N PRO A 625 0.60 -12.50 -32.30
CA PRO A 625 -0.74 -11.92 -32.14
C PRO A 625 -1.21 -11.85 -30.68
N ALA A 626 -1.66 -10.66 -30.25
CA ALA A 626 -2.38 -10.44 -28.99
C ALA A 626 -3.89 -10.42 -29.25
N TYR A 627 -4.53 -11.59 -29.29
CA TYR A 627 -5.95 -11.71 -29.64
C TYR A 627 -6.57 -12.95 -28.98
N ALA A 628 -7.50 -12.74 -28.05
CA ALA A 628 -8.09 -13.80 -27.22
C ALA A 628 -8.83 -14.88 -28.02
N TYR A 629 -9.66 -14.50 -29.00
CA TYR A 629 -10.34 -15.47 -29.87
C TYR A 629 -9.35 -16.29 -30.69
N LEU A 630 -8.31 -15.69 -31.27
CA LEU A 630 -7.31 -16.45 -32.03
C LEU A 630 -6.45 -17.33 -31.12
N ALA A 631 -6.09 -16.86 -29.92
CA ALA A 631 -5.42 -17.69 -28.92
C ALA A 631 -6.30 -18.89 -28.52
N ALA A 632 -7.60 -18.65 -28.32
CA ALA A 632 -8.58 -19.69 -28.00
C ALA A 632 -8.77 -20.69 -29.16
N ASP A 633 -8.94 -20.20 -30.39
CA ASP A 633 -9.08 -21.01 -31.60
C ASP A 633 -7.83 -21.87 -31.85
N ARG A 634 -6.63 -21.28 -31.72
CA ARG A 634 -5.37 -22.00 -31.84
C ARG A 634 -5.20 -23.08 -30.81
N VAL A 635 -5.55 -22.80 -29.55
CA VAL A 635 -5.51 -23.82 -28.50
C VAL A 635 -6.54 -24.90 -28.75
N GLN A 636 -7.74 -24.56 -29.22
CA GLN A 636 -8.76 -25.54 -29.56
C GLN A 636 -8.32 -26.43 -30.73
N SER A 637 -7.73 -25.84 -31.76
CA SER A 637 -7.15 -26.55 -32.91
C SER A 637 -6.02 -27.48 -32.44
N TRP A 638 -5.07 -26.96 -31.66
CA TRP A 638 -3.98 -27.75 -31.07
C TRP A 638 -4.53 -28.91 -30.21
N LEU A 639 -5.45 -28.65 -29.28
CA LEU A 639 -6.08 -29.69 -28.45
C LEU A 639 -6.80 -30.75 -29.30
N SER A 640 -7.47 -30.36 -30.37
CA SER A 640 -8.17 -31.33 -31.24
C SER A 640 -7.21 -32.20 -32.07
N SER A 641 -5.96 -31.77 -32.25
CA SER A 641 -4.90 -32.55 -32.89
C SER A 641 -4.22 -33.57 -31.95
N LEU A 642 -4.42 -33.45 -30.64
CA LEU A 642 -3.74 -34.29 -29.65
C LEU A 642 -4.40 -35.67 -29.49
N GLY A 643 -3.59 -36.68 -29.26
CA GLY A 643 -4.07 -37.98 -28.80
C GLY A 643 -4.66 -37.92 -27.38
N THR A 644 -5.42 -38.94 -26.98
CA THR A 644 -6.04 -38.99 -25.63
C THR A 644 -5.00 -38.89 -24.51
N ALA A 645 -3.83 -39.50 -24.66
CA ALA A 645 -2.75 -39.42 -23.67
C ALA A 645 -2.18 -37.99 -23.55
N ASP A 646 -1.97 -37.32 -24.67
CA ASP A 646 -1.42 -35.96 -24.72
C ASP A 646 -2.42 -34.94 -24.16
N LEU A 647 -3.72 -35.13 -24.43
CA LEU A 647 -4.80 -34.35 -23.83
C LEU A 647 -4.79 -34.43 -22.29
N VAL A 648 -4.52 -35.62 -21.73
CA VAL A 648 -4.40 -35.78 -20.27
C VAL A 648 -3.21 -34.97 -19.75
N TRP A 649 -2.06 -35.00 -20.42
CA TRP A 649 -0.89 -34.21 -20.02
C TRP A 649 -1.11 -32.70 -20.13
N ALA A 650 -1.76 -32.25 -21.19
CA ALA A 650 -2.16 -30.84 -21.36
C ALA A 650 -3.10 -30.38 -20.23
N ALA A 651 -4.11 -31.19 -19.91
CA ALA A 651 -5.05 -30.91 -18.82
C ALA A 651 -4.35 -30.90 -17.44
N LEU A 652 -3.44 -31.84 -17.20
CA LEU A 652 -2.65 -31.90 -15.97
C LEU A 652 -1.72 -30.67 -15.84
N ALA A 653 -1.08 -30.23 -16.93
CA ALA A 653 -0.27 -29.03 -16.94
C ALA A 653 -1.11 -27.76 -16.63
N ALA A 654 -2.28 -27.61 -17.26
CA ALA A 654 -3.20 -26.50 -16.99
C ALA A 654 -3.68 -26.51 -15.52
N ALA A 655 -4.06 -27.68 -15.00
CA ALA A 655 -4.45 -27.84 -13.60
C ALA A 655 -3.29 -27.50 -12.64
N ALA A 656 -2.06 -27.85 -13.00
CA ALA A 656 -0.87 -27.54 -12.21
C ALA A 656 -0.56 -26.03 -12.19
N VAL A 657 -0.62 -25.34 -13.34
CA VAL A 657 -0.49 -23.87 -13.45
C VAL A 657 -1.50 -23.18 -12.53
N LEU A 658 -2.80 -23.49 -12.69
CA LEU A 658 -3.87 -22.87 -11.91
C LEU A 658 -3.73 -23.18 -10.41
N THR A 659 -3.42 -24.42 -10.07
CA THR A 659 -3.22 -24.82 -8.68
C THR A 659 -2.05 -24.05 -8.05
N LEU A 660 -0.91 -23.95 -8.73
CA LEU A 660 0.27 -23.30 -8.16
C LEU A 660 0.10 -21.79 -7.99
N LEU A 661 -0.73 -21.13 -8.82
CA LEU A 661 -1.11 -19.74 -8.62
C LEU A 661 -2.02 -19.56 -7.39
N VAL A 662 -3.00 -20.46 -7.20
CA VAL A 662 -4.04 -20.33 -6.17
C VAL A 662 -3.60 -20.89 -4.80
N ALA A 663 -2.82 -21.96 -4.80
CA ALA A 663 -2.47 -22.74 -3.63
C ALA A 663 -1.10 -22.34 -3.05
N GLY A 664 -1.09 -22.07 -1.74
CA GLY A 664 0.15 -22.09 -0.96
C GLY A 664 1.05 -20.85 -1.01
N ASN A 665 0.76 -19.82 -1.80
CA ASN A 665 1.61 -18.61 -1.85
C ASN A 665 1.45 -17.61 -0.68
N GLY A 666 0.77 -18.03 0.39
CA GLY A 666 0.47 -17.19 1.55
C GLY A 666 1.52 -17.30 2.63
N VAL A 667 1.79 -16.18 3.33
CA VAL A 667 2.69 -16.14 4.49
C VAL A 667 2.29 -17.23 5.52
N PRO A 668 3.19 -18.18 5.86
CA PRO A 668 2.90 -19.30 6.77
C PRO A 668 2.49 -18.85 8.16
N ARG A 669 1.40 -19.39 8.72
CA ARG A 669 0.88 -19.02 10.06
C ARG A 669 1.37 -19.90 11.20
N ALA A 670 1.90 -21.08 10.88
CA ALA A 670 2.44 -22.03 11.84
C ALA A 670 3.86 -22.36 11.44
N HIS A 671 4.76 -22.43 12.41
CA HIS A 671 6.15 -22.78 12.21
C HIS A 671 6.51 -23.93 13.14
N PRO A 672 7.20 -24.96 12.65
CA PRO A 672 7.68 -26.02 13.52
C PRO A 672 8.67 -25.43 14.51
N ARG A 673 8.43 -25.62 15.81
CA ARG A 673 9.44 -25.35 16.83
C ARG A 673 10.32 -26.58 16.93
N MET A 674 11.64 -26.42 16.77
CA MET A 674 12.58 -27.56 16.78
C MET A 674 12.40 -28.45 18.01
N ARG A 675 12.23 -27.83 19.19
CA ARG A 675 11.99 -28.53 20.46
C ARG A 675 10.66 -29.31 20.49
N GLU A 676 9.63 -28.84 19.80
CA GLU A 676 8.34 -29.53 19.71
C GLU A 676 8.38 -30.64 18.66
N PHE A 677 9.06 -30.41 17.53
CA PHE A 677 9.28 -31.42 16.49
C PHE A 677 10.02 -32.64 17.03
N LEU A 678 11.10 -32.43 17.81
CA LEU A 678 11.86 -33.53 18.42
C LEU A 678 11.06 -34.33 19.47
N ARG A 679 10.06 -33.71 20.10
CA ARG A 679 9.21 -34.36 21.11
C ARG A 679 8.02 -35.10 20.51
N SER A 680 7.47 -34.58 19.41
CA SER A 680 6.31 -35.17 18.74
C SER A 680 6.40 -34.99 17.22
N PRO A 681 7.22 -35.81 16.53
CA PRO A 681 7.47 -35.67 15.09
C PRO A 681 6.16 -35.75 14.29
N ALA A 682 5.32 -36.75 14.57
CA ALA A 682 4.05 -36.99 13.89
C ALA A 682 3.06 -35.82 14.02
N ALA A 683 3.01 -35.16 15.20
CA ALA A 683 2.15 -34.00 15.42
C ALA A 683 2.62 -32.75 14.64
N ASN A 684 3.90 -32.70 14.27
CA ASN A 684 4.54 -31.57 13.60
C ASN A 684 4.76 -31.79 12.10
N THR A 685 4.62 -33.02 11.58
CA THR A 685 4.74 -33.34 10.15
C THR A 685 3.87 -32.43 9.28
N GLY A 686 2.62 -32.17 9.68
CA GLY A 686 1.73 -31.27 8.95
C GLY A 686 2.11 -29.79 9.00
N ALA A 687 2.89 -29.36 9.99
CA ALA A 687 3.48 -28.02 10.01
C ALA A 687 4.70 -27.93 9.09
N VAL A 688 5.56 -28.96 9.09
CA VAL A 688 6.76 -29.05 8.24
C VAL A 688 6.37 -29.14 6.76
N LEU A 689 5.57 -30.15 6.37
CA LEU A 689 5.10 -30.32 4.99
C LEU A 689 4.28 -29.12 4.51
N GLY A 690 3.51 -28.52 5.42
CA GLY A 690 2.81 -27.27 5.15
C GLY A 690 3.76 -26.13 4.78
N MET A 691 4.76 -25.88 5.62
CA MET A 691 5.76 -24.81 5.45
C MET A 691 6.63 -25.03 4.21
N LEU A 692 6.88 -26.28 3.84
CA LEU A 692 7.66 -26.65 2.66
C LEU A 692 6.84 -26.66 1.38
N ALA A 693 5.54 -26.31 1.41
CA ALA A 693 4.78 -26.15 0.17
C ALA A 693 5.50 -25.18 -0.79
N PRO A 694 5.48 -25.38 -2.12
CA PRO A 694 6.29 -24.60 -3.07
C PRO A 694 6.20 -23.08 -2.87
N GLY A 695 4.96 -22.55 -2.77
CA GLY A 695 4.70 -21.13 -2.53
C GLY A 695 5.09 -20.57 -1.14
N GLN A 696 5.55 -21.43 -0.22
CA GLN A 696 5.98 -21.08 1.13
C GLN A 696 7.49 -21.21 1.35
N VAL A 697 8.19 -21.95 0.49
CA VAL A 697 9.64 -22.18 0.58
C VAL A 697 10.40 -20.85 0.65
N GLY A 698 10.09 -19.89 -0.23
CA GLY A 698 10.75 -18.58 -0.23
C GLY A 698 10.62 -17.82 1.10
N TYR A 699 9.49 -17.94 1.80
CA TYR A 699 9.32 -17.31 3.11
C TYR A 699 10.17 -17.98 4.20
N ALA A 700 10.27 -19.31 4.17
CA ALA A 700 11.13 -20.05 5.09
C ALA A 700 12.60 -19.75 4.82
N LEU A 701 13.02 -19.72 3.55
CA LEU A 701 14.38 -19.44 3.11
C LEU A 701 14.83 -18.05 3.55
N LEU A 702 14.00 -17.02 3.36
CA LEU A 702 14.28 -15.66 3.87
C LEU A 702 14.38 -15.61 5.40
N GLY A 703 13.57 -16.38 6.11
CA GLY A 703 13.65 -16.48 7.57
C GLY A 703 14.93 -17.16 8.06
N VAL A 704 15.39 -18.20 7.35
CA VAL A 704 16.65 -18.91 7.65
C VAL A 704 17.86 -18.05 7.30
N LEU A 705 17.86 -17.41 6.13
CA LEU A 705 18.89 -16.41 5.76
C LEU A 705 18.93 -15.26 6.76
N GLY A 706 17.78 -14.88 7.33
CA GLY A 706 17.71 -13.90 8.41
C GLY A 706 18.54 -14.27 9.64
N LEU A 707 18.69 -15.56 9.96
CA LEU A 707 19.47 -16.01 11.12
C LEU A 707 20.98 -15.77 10.96
N THR A 708 21.47 -15.57 9.73
CA THR A 708 22.89 -15.24 9.48
C THR A 708 23.19 -13.75 9.66
N LEU A 709 22.16 -12.92 9.90
CA LEU A 709 22.33 -11.48 10.10
C LEU A 709 23.12 -11.17 11.38
N PRO A 710 23.97 -10.12 11.36
CA PRO A 710 24.88 -9.81 12.46
C PRO A 710 24.16 -9.30 13.71
N ARG A 711 24.83 -9.46 14.87
CA ARG A 711 24.30 -9.05 16.19
C ARG A 711 23.89 -7.57 16.31
N ARG A 712 24.50 -6.72 15.47
CA ARG A 712 24.22 -5.28 15.42
C ARG A 712 22.79 -4.96 14.93
N VAL A 713 22.14 -5.86 14.18
CA VAL A 713 20.78 -5.65 13.65
C VAL A 713 19.75 -5.43 14.76
N ASP A 714 19.88 -6.08 15.93
CA ASP A 714 18.94 -5.91 17.04
C ASP A 714 18.92 -4.48 17.59
N THR A 715 20.05 -3.76 17.45
CA THR A 715 20.17 -2.37 17.93
C THR A 715 19.44 -1.38 17.03
N LEU A 716 18.92 -1.79 15.87
CA LEU A 716 18.27 -0.87 14.94
C LEU A 716 16.90 -0.37 15.42
N LEU A 717 16.25 -1.08 16.36
CA LEU A 717 14.93 -0.71 16.92
C LEU A 717 15.00 -0.10 18.33
N VAL A 718 16.13 -0.22 19.01
CA VAL A 718 16.33 0.18 20.42
C VAL A 718 16.84 1.63 20.54
N ARG A 719 17.20 2.26 19.42
CA ARG A 719 17.77 3.62 19.38
C ARG A 719 16.72 4.72 19.48
#